data_AF-E9GR59-F1
#
_entry.id   AF-E9GR59-F1
#
_cell.length_a   1.000
_cell.length_b   1.000
_cell.length_c   1.000
_cell.angle_alpha   90.00
_cell.angle_beta   90.00
_cell.angle_gamma   90.00
#
_symmetry.space_group_name_H-M   'P 1'
#
loop_
_entity.id
_entity.type
_entity.pdbx_description
1 polymer ?
#
loop_
_entity_poly.entity_id
_entity_poly.type
_entity_poly.pdbx_seq_one_letter_code
_entity_poly.pdbx_strand_id
1 'polypeptide(L)'
;MEHHTTKEKLREDAKIKNCIDKRRADTYYVQNNSLLQIFLGLLTNKDSCSRVLSLRVLEKELAERGERELVPLSNKDIPRLAAQHLLDGFCLELLDGDSNMIHMEWVTEVLYELSSLIGEASRKRIFVLSVMGVQSSGKSTLLNTMFGIQMRTSVGQCTRGVNMQLLAVDGRPEYDYILLLDTEGTRAPEYHGLPGSEKCDNQMATLSILLADATIVVTPGENDAAIKEILPIVLLAYQGSKLAEDNGGRLSSRMFFVYNRIDTKQKNKLDNIIQTLGTSLHEAFSQVQKLTGNLTNLKSESPDVCILGNVKKEYEPPGDVPDAAYGEALIQFREHIHRRVVNNESGQSWKKRSIEEFSGYIEEVWKCIGSANFNFNFATVVERITFDKLESEDKKAEQKLAEAYLESFASIKRNMIEEKGKTIRSAPVDEMSNSIRLASFEAKLRDQVMPNEQRLDVEVKEILKGKGREKWSLQFEELWKMNKLGQERNWKFSLKTSFNTLFNYEHHVESYKKKMREEINELFKSTNLNVSEWTEKDKNKKFDEMFARILLEVQQHFPPKEIPEEIKKVYQNSNVIKTRQIEMMAVAGDGQSHVDDARTCDGNPTLLEKMGMKFSQLLNLKPTEKKITRNAIDSCYESVYAIVNRIAAGKMCYDDSIIYNVISDVDAVLAMHNYGQTLIVELMQYIEKEWEAENSVFAKLKADKECMREYFVMVSQGLENSKLFVATMERTLEKVAVSAFREEMVLKTFRGIRNERWLYDARFMQKHMDLYLIDLLQKKEVDKVLDYIDQPKRLYQTVLQRLIAEKVPRSDEEWRSFASHVTQAIEKAALATLEVDSGRAQDFVGQLRNEFLHGYLQSELLASAFLIDCRDEYQDCDKEEKKEFLEACTTKLIQVIKNQKFPPKKREFAKRLVPKVVQYMKALNDPAALPRCDACCTMCKSLCIEAANHDTKLTPHDVIHQPAGIAGVHCSKSLELSSTTCSQSYEQNETFRLSNEDENVSHKYRDYAKVFNGWKDPRINEELPLREYILAKYNEDIAQKYGLKPCPEIPPNYFRDLSTIKRQLQREIQN
;
A
#
# COMPACT_ATOMS: atom_id res chain seq x y z
N MET A 1 -40.31 -45.37 -53.10
CA MET A 1 -39.63 -44.51 -52.11
C MET A 1 -38.17 -44.91 -51.93
N GLU A 2 -37.83 -46.19 -51.71
CA GLU A 2 -36.43 -46.65 -51.55
C GLU A 2 -35.49 -46.23 -52.69
N HIS A 3 -35.94 -46.25 -53.95
CA HIS A 3 -35.09 -45.84 -55.08
C HIS A 3 -34.76 -44.33 -55.12
N HIS A 4 -35.59 -43.49 -54.48
CA HIS A 4 -35.37 -42.04 -54.41
C HIS A 4 -34.40 -41.71 -53.27
N THR A 5 -34.52 -42.38 -52.13
CA THR A 5 -33.63 -42.26 -50.97
C THR A 5 -32.20 -42.74 -51.27
N THR A 6 -32.04 -43.81 -52.06
CA THR A 6 -30.71 -44.30 -52.49
C THR A 6 -30.04 -43.36 -53.48
N LYS A 7 -30.81 -42.67 -54.34
CA LYS A 7 -30.27 -41.66 -55.27
C LYS A 7 -29.90 -40.35 -54.58
N GLU A 8 -30.61 -39.96 -53.53
CA GLU A 8 -30.24 -38.81 -52.69
C GLU A 8 -29.00 -39.10 -51.85
N LYS A 9 -28.92 -40.28 -51.20
CA LYS A 9 -27.69 -40.74 -50.53
C LYS A 9 -26.48 -40.78 -51.46
N LEU A 10 -26.63 -41.35 -52.65
CA LEU A 10 -25.55 -41.38 -53.65
C LEU A 10 -25.15 -39.98 -54.15
N ARG A 11 -26.08 -39.02 -54.17
CA ARG A 11 -25.79 -37.62 -54.50
C ARG A 11 -25.11 -36.87 -53.36
N GLU A 12 -25.48 -37.13 -52.11
CA GLU A 12 -24.80 -36.60 -50.93
C GLU A 12 -23.40 -37.20 -50.79
N ASP A 13 -23.25 -38.52 -50.94
CA ASP A 13 -21.96 -39.21 -50.95
C ASP A 13 -21.07 -38.71 -52.10
N ALA A 14 -21.65 -38.44 -53.28
CA ALA A 14 -20.92 -37.84 -54.40
C ALA A 14 -20.52 -36.38 -54.14
N LYS A 15 -21.35 -35.58 -53.45
CA LYS A 15 -21.01 -34.21 -53.04
C LYS A 15 -19.93 -34.20 -51.97
N ILE A 16 -20.02 -35.09 -50.98
CA ILE A 16 -19.01 -35.28 -49.93
C ILE A 16 -17.69 -35.74 -50.57
N LYS A 17 -17.74 -36.72 -51.48
CA LYS A 17 -16.57 -37.18 -52.22
C LYS A 17 -15.95 -36.08 -53.08
N ASN A 18 -16.75 -35.28 -53.78
CA ASN A 18 -16.26 -34.16 -54.58
C ASN A 18 -15.68 -33.04 -53.70
N CYS A 19 -16.24 -32.77 -52.51
CA CYS A 19 -15.63 -31.88 -51.52
C CYS A 19 -14.32 -32.44 -50.96
N ILE A 20 -14.24 -33.74 -50.66
CA ILE A 20 -13.01 -34.41 -50.21
C ILE A 20 -11.95 -34.36 -51.31
N ASP A 21 -12.31 -34.62 -52.57
CA ASP A 21 -11.40 -34.61 -53.71
C ASP A 21 -10.94 -33.19 -54.08
N LYS A 22 -11.81 -32.18 -53.89
CA LYS A 22 -11.45 -30.75 -54.05
C LYS A 22 -10.54 -30.27 -52.92
N ARG A 23 -10.84 -30.64 -51.67
CA ARG A 23 -9.91 -30.42 -50.54
C ARG A 23 -8.59 -31.15 -50.74
N ARG A 24 -8.57 -32.37 -51.30
CA ARG A 24 -7.34 -33.11 -51.65
C ARG A 24 -6.57 -32.45 -52.80
N ALA A 25 -7.25 -31.86 -53.78
CA ALA A 25 -6.62 -31.09 -54.86
C ALA A 25 -6.04 -29.76 -54.36
N ASP A 26 -6.72 -29.08 -53.45
CA ASP A 26 -6.19 -27.89 -52.76
C ASP A 26 -5.01 -28.27 -51.85
N THR A 27 -5.11 -29.40 -51.14
CA THR A 27 -3.99 -30.01 -50.37
C THR A 27 -2.79 -30.37 -51.27
N TYR A 28 -3.02 -30.75 -52.53
CA TYR A 28 -1.97 -31.05 -53.52
C TYR A 28 -1.28 -29.77 -54.06
N TYR A 29 -2.01 -28.67 -54.17
CA TYR A 29 -1.44 -27.34 -54.48
C TYR A 29 -0.60 -26.81 -53.31
N VAL A 30 -1.07 -27.05 -52.08
CA VAL A 30 -0.40 -26.75 -50.80
C VAL A 30 0.86 -27.61 -50.61
N GLN A 31 0.82 -28.90 -51.00
CA GLN A 31 2.01 -29.78 -51.04
C GLN A 31 3.10 -29.33 -52.02
N ASN A 32 2.80 -28.48 -53.00
CA ASN A 32 3.79 -27.97 -53.96
C ASN A 32 4.20 -26.51 -53.70
N ASN A 33 3.74 -25.89 -52.60
CA ASN A 33 4.22 -24.58 -52.18
C ASN A 33 5.63 -24.73 -51.58
N SER A 34 6.64 -24.19 -52.26
CA SER A 34 8.05 -24.32 -51.88
C SER A 34 8.35 -23.80 -50.46
N LEU A 35 7.62 -22.79 -49.98
CA LEU A 35 7.79 -22.24 -48.63
C LEU A 35 7.13 -23.12 -47.58
N LEU A 36 5.94 -23.66 -47.86
CA LEU A 36 5.27 -24.59 -46.96
C LEU A 36 6.00 -25.95 -46.89
N GLN A 37 6.64 -26.39 -47.97
CA GLN A 37 7.48 -27.60 -47.97
C GLN A 37 8.75 -27.44 -47.12
N ILE A 38 9.37 -26.26 -47.16
CA ILE A 38 10.46 -25.92 -46.22
C ILE A 38 9.92 -25.93 -44.79
N PHE A 39 8.78 -25.28 -44.55
CA PHE A 39 8.13 -25.17 -43.24
C PHE A 39 7.70 -26.52 -42.63
N LEU A 40 7.08 -27.40 -43.43
CA LEU A 40 6.75 -28.77 -43.06
C LEU A 40 8.01 -29.63 -42.90
N GLY A 41 9.08 -29.34 -43.67
CA GLY A 41 10.43 -29.89 -43.51
C GLY A 41 11.08 -29.52 -42.17
N LEU A 42 10.82 -28.32 -41.64
CA LEU A 42 11.23 -27.90 -40.28
C LEU A 42 10.48 -28.72 -39.22
N LEU A 43 9.17 -28.90 -39.38
CA LEU A 43 8.32 -29.63 -38.44
C LEU A 43 8.56 -31.15 -38.46
N THR A 44 9.02 -31.73 -39.56
CA THR A 44 9.25 -33.18 -39.71
C THR A 44 10.58 -33.68 -39.15
N ASN A 45 11.59 -32.82 -39.01
CA ASN A 45 12.90 -33.19 -38.44
C ASN A 45 12.91 -33.31 -36.90
N LYS A 46 11.85 -32.85 -36.20
CA LYS A 46 11.72 -32.88 -34.73
C LYS A 46 10.56 -33.78 -34.25
N ASP A 47 10.39 -34.95 -34.88
CA ASP A 47 9.37 -35.98 -34.63
C ASP A 47 8.11 -35.85 -35.51
N SER A 48 7.94 -36.81 -36.42
CA SER A 48 7.01 -36.79 -37.57
C SER A 48 5.52 -36.70 -37.25
N CYS A 49 5.14 -36.78 -35.96
CA CYS A 49 3.75 -36.95 -35.52
C CYS A 49 3.12 -35.71 -34.83
N SER A 50 3.86 -34.62 -34.55
CA SER A 50 3.30 -33.53 -33.73
C SER A 50 2.62 -32.41 -34.53
N ARG A 51 3.20 -31.92 -35.65
CA ARG A 51 2.68 -30.80 -36.49
C ARG A 51 2.05 -29.60 -35.73
N VAL A 52 2.34 -29.41 -34.45
CA VAL A 52 1.93 -28.23 -33.68
C VAL A 52 2.95 -27.15 -33.94
N LEU A 53 2.48 -25.98 -34.37
CA LEU A 53 3.33 -24.83 -34.58
C LEU A 53 3.34 -23.95 -33.33
N SER A 54 4.51 -23.73 -32.74
CA SER A 54 4.72 -22.73 -31.68
C SER A 54 5.74 -21.68 -32.07
N LEU A 55 5.62 -20.48 -31.48
CA LEU A 55 6.56 -19.38 -31.73
C LEU A 55 7.98 -19.76 -31.32
N ARG A 56 8.16 -20.46 -30.19
CA ARG A 56 9.50 -20.91 -29.76
C ARG A 56 10.15 -21.94 -30.67
N VAL A 57 9.37 -22.87 -31.23
CA VAL A 57 9.88 -23.84 -32.21
C VAL A 57 10.38 -23.09 -33.44
N LEU A 58 9.63 -22.08 -33.88
CA LEU A 58 10.02 -21.20 -34.96
C LEU A 58 11.29 -20.41 -34.62
N GLU A 59 11.36 -19.72 -33.48
CA GLU A 59 12.53 -18.95 -33.03
C GLU A 59 13.80 -19.81 -32.92
N LYS A 60 13.68 -21.00 -32.32
CA LYS A 60 14.80 -21.94 -32.17
C LYS A 60 15.34 -22.40 -33.52
N GLU A 61 14.45 -22.73 -34.46
CA GLU A 61 14.85 -23.19 -35.78
C GLU A 61 15.46 -22.06 -36.63
N LEU A 62 14.92 -20.83 -36.50
CA LEU A 62 15.49 -19.62 -37.11
C LEU A 62 16.89 -19.32 -36.56
N ALA A 63 17.09 -19.49 -35.25
CA ALA A 63 18.38 -19.31 -34.59
C ALA A 63 19.41 -20.40 -34.97
N GLU A 64 18.97 -21.66 -35.12
CA GLU A 64 19.83 -22.81 -35.46
C GLU A 64 20.32 -22.77 -36.92
N ARG A 65 19.55 -22.24 -37.87
CA ARG A 65 19.88 -22.24 -39.31
C ARG A 65 20.60 -20.98 -39.83
N GLY A 66 20.62 -19.89 -39.05
CA GLY A 66 21.33 -18.64 -39.37
C GLY A 66 20.82 -17.87 -40.61
N GLU A 67 21.21 -16.59 -40.74
CA GLU A 67 20.75 -15.65 -41.79
C GLU A 67 21.00 -16.09 -43.25
N ARG A 68 21.81 -17.13 -43.51
CA ARG A 68 22.26 -17.46 -44.88
C ARG A 68 21.36 -18.43 -45.65
N GLU A 69 20.54 -19.26 -45.00
CA GLU A 69 19.61 -20.19 -45.69
C GLU A 69 18.18 -19.62 -45.85
N LEU A 70 17.82 -18.56 -45.12
CA LEU A 70 16.44 -18.05 -44.99
C LEU A 70 16.18 -16.73 -45.71
N VAL A 71 17.12 -16.25 -46.54
CA VAL A 71 17.01 -15.01 -47.33
C VAL A 71 15.66 -14.83 -48.10
N PRO A 72 14.91 -15.88 -48.51
CA PRO A 72 13.61 -15.68 -49.15
C PRO A 72 12.41 -15.41 -48.21
N LEU A 73 12.52 -15.69 -46.91
CA LEU A 73 11.41 -15.53 -45.95
C LEU A 73 11.54 -14.18 -45.24
N SER A 74 10.73 -13.20 -45.62
CA SER A 74 10.62 -11.98 -44.81
C SER A 74 9.87 -12.31 -43.51
N ASN A 75 10.16 -11.59 -42.41
CA ASN A 75 9.38 -11.73 -41.16
C ASN A 75 7.85 -11.54 -41.37
N LYS A 76 7.43 -10.95 -42.50
CA LYS A 76 6.02 -10.76 -42.86
C LYS A 76 5.36 -12.01 -43.45
N ASP A 77 6.12 -12.99 -43.94
CA ASP A 77 5.55 -14.19 -44.58
C ASP A 77 5.19 -15.29 -43.55
N ILE A 78 5.74 -15.20 -42.34
CA ILE A 78 5.61 -16.22 -41.29
C ILE A 78 4.19 -16.27 -40.69
N PRO A 79 3.54 -15.14 -40.31
CA PRO A 79 2.15 -15.17 -39.83
C PRO A 79 1.18 -15.73 -40.87
N ARG A 80 1.42 -15.44 -42.15
CA ARG A 80 0.62 -15.97 -43.27
C ARG A 80 0.77 -17.47 -43.44
N LEU A 81 1.98 -18.02 -43.25
CA LEU A 81 2.19 -19.47 -43.25
C LEU A 81 1.52 -20.15 -42.06
N ALA A 82 1.58 -19.55 -40.87
CA ALA A 82 0.88 -20.05 -39.68
C ALA A 82 -0.66 -19.99 -39.86
N ALA A 83 -1.17 -18.94 -40.49
CA ALA A 83 -2.58 -18.82 -40.86
C ALA A 83 -3.00 -19.91 -41.86
N GLN A 84 -2.17 -20.19 -42.87
CA GLN A 84 -2.39 -21.30 -43.80
C GLN A 84 -2.37 -22.65 -43.06
N HIS A 85 -1.45 -22.84 -42.11
CA HIS A 85 -1.36 -24.04 -41.28
C HIS A 85 -2.64 -24.29 -40.48
N LEU A 86 -3.25 -23.24 -39.91
CA LEU A 86 -4.57 -23.31 -39.28
C LEU A 86 -5.68 -23.65 -40.29
N LEU A 87 -5.67 -23.02 -41.47
CA LEU A 87 -6.67 -23.25 -42.53
C LEU A 87 -6.64 -24.68 -43.07
N ASP A 88 -5.44 -25.27 -43.15
CA ASP A 88 -5.23 -26.68 -43.51
C ASP A 88 -5.70 -27.65 -42.40
N GLY A 89 -6.12 -27.12 -41.26
CA GLY A 89 -6.64 -27.86 -40.13
C GLY A 89 -5.56 -28.42 -39.21
N PHE A 90 -4.37 -27.82 -39.16
CA PHE A 90 -3.35 -28.17 -38.16
C PHE A 90 -3.42 -27.25 -36.93
N CYS A 91 -2.75 -27.66 -35.85
CA CYS A 91 -2.77 -26.94 -34.58
C CYS A 91 -1.72 -25.81 -34.53
N LEU A 92 -2.11 -24.68 -33.95
CA LEU A 92 -1.26 -23.55 -33.59
C LEU A 92 -1.30 -23.34 -32.07
N GLU A 93 -0.15 -23.13 -31.43
CA GLU A 93 -0.08 -22.80 -30.01
C GLU A 93 -0.50 -21.34 -29.78
N LEU A 94 -1.58 -21.14 -29.00
CA LEU A 94 -2.09 -19.84 -28.57
C LEU A 94 -1.41 -19.35 -27.30
N LEU A 95 -1.37 -20.21 -26.28
CA LEU A 95 -0.70 -19.96 -25.01
C LEU A 95 0.52 -20.88 -24.93
N ASP A 96 1.70 -20.29 -24.79
CA ASP A 96 2.94 -21.05 -24.62
C ASP A 96 2.96 -21.70 -23.24
N GLY A 97 2.92 -23.03 -23.18
CA GLY A 97 2.89 -23.77 -21.92
C GLY A 97 4.18 -23.70 -21.09
N ASP A 98 5.29 -23.18 -21.62
CA ASP A 98 6.52 -22.95 -20.85
C ASP A 98 6.57 -21.60 -20.15
N SER A 99 6.20 -20.53 -20.87
CA SER A 99 6.16 -19.19 -20.28
C SER A 99 4.83 -18.90 -19.59
N ASN A 100 3.79 -19.66 -19.92
CA ASN A 100 2.40 -19.40 -19.60
C ASN A 100 1.95 -17.99 -20.04
N MET A 101 2.40 -17.57 -21.23
CA MET A 101 2.14 -16.26 -21.82
C MET A 101 1.58 -16.38 -23.24
N ILE A 102 0.73 -15.42 -23.63
CA ILE A 102 0.29 -15.25 -25.02
C ILE A 102 1.15 -14.17 -25.68
N HIS A 103 1.73 -14.50 -26.83
CA HIS A 103 2.38 -13.51 -27.69
C HIS A 103 1.32 -12.77 -28.52
N MET A 104 0.73 -11.72 -27.95
CA MET A 104 -0.44 -11.04 -28.53
C MET A 104 -0.19 -10.48 -29.94
N GLU A 105 0.98 -9.89 -30.20
CA GLU A 105 1.35 -9.40 -31.53
C GLU A 105 1.33 -10.54 -32.56
N TRP A 106 1.94 -11.68 -32.23
CA TRP A 106 1.98 -12.86 -33.09
C TRP A 106 0.58 -13.40 -33.40
N VAL A 107 -0.25 -13.60 -32.36
CA VAL A 107 -1.60 -14.14 -32.52
C VAL A 107 -2.47 -13.22 -33.36
N THR A 108 -2.37 -11.91 -33.14
CA THR A 108 -3.14 -10.89 -33.87
C THR A 108 -2.79 -10.90 -35.36
N GLU A 109 -1.49 -10.94 -35.69
CA GLU A 109 -1.03 -11.02 -37.09
C GLU A 109 -1.47 -12.32 -37.77
N VAL A 110 -1.41 -13.46 -37.07
CA VAL A 110 -1.87 -14.74 -37.63
C VAL A 110 -3.38 -14.74 -37.89
N LEU A 111 -4.19 -14.23 -36.96
CA LEU A 111 -5.64 -14.15 -37.14
C LEU A 111 -6.04 -13.14 -38.24
N TYR A 112 -5.28 -12.06 -38.38
CA TYR A 112 -5.44 -11.11 -39.48
C TYR A 112 -5.18 -11.77 -40.84
N GLU A 113 -4.04 -12.46 -41.00
CA GLU A 113 -3.72 -13.19 -42.23
C GLU A 113 -4.70 -14.34 -42.48
N LEU A 114 -5.18 -15.03 -41.45
CA LEU A 114 -6.21 -16.08 -41.58
C LEU A 114 -7.50 -15.50 -42.15
N SER A 115 -7.92 -14.35 -41.64
CA SER A 115 -9.09 -13.65 -42.15
C SER A 115 -8.92 -13.19 -43.60
N SER A 116 -7.71 -12.76 -43.97
CA SER A 116 -7.34 -12.38 -45.34
C SER A 116 -7.39 -13.58 -46.29
N LEU A 117 -6.85 -14.73 -45.89
CA LEU A 117 -6.84 -15.97 -46.68
C LEU A 117 -8.25 -16.53 -46.93
N ILE A 118 -9.15 -16.40 -45.97
CA ILE A 118 -10.55 -16.85 -46.10
C ILE A 118 -11.35 -15.95 -47.07
N GLY A 119 -10.92 -14.70 -47.27
CA GLY A 119 -11.45 -13.75 -48.27
C GLY A 119 -12.75 -13.05 -47.87
N GLU A 120 -13.08 -11.95 -48.54
CA GLU A 120 -14.26 -11.11 -48.25
C GLU A 120 -15.61 -11.72 -48.69
N ALA A 121 -15.58 -12.68 -49.63
CA ALA A 121 -16.78 -13.26 -50.24
C ALA A 121 -17.40 -14.43 -49.43
N SER A 122 -16.70 -14.92 -48.41
CA SER A 122 -17.12 -16.03 -47.55
C SER A 122 -17.55 -15.48 -46.17
N ARG A 123 -18.56 -16.09 -45.56
CA ARG A 123 -18.98 -15.71 -44.21
C ARG A 123 -17.92 -16.23 -43.24
N LYS A 124 -17.37 -15.35 -42.37
CA LYS A 124 -16.22 -15.62 -41.50
C LYS A 124 -16.61 -15.97 -40.05
N ARG A 125 -17.78 -16.59 -39.85
CA ARG A 125 -18.35 -16.76 -38.50
C ARG A 125 -17.77 -17.99 -37.84
N ILE A 126 -17.22 -17.84 -36.65
CA ILE A 126 -16.61 -18.93 -35.90
C ILE A 126 -17.49 -19.35 -34.71
N PHE A 127 -17.45 -20.64 -34.40
CA PHE A 127 -17.96 -21.21 -33.16
C PHE A 127 -16.78 -21.75 -32.36
N VAL A 128 -16.56 -21.23 -31.15
CA VAL A 128 -15.38 -21.58 -30.34
C VAL A 128 -15.75 -22.67 -29.35
N LEU A 129 -15.12 -23.83 -29.48
CA LEU A 129 -15.32 -24.99 -28.60
C LEU A 129 -14.03 -25.31 -27.87
N SER A 130 -14.04 -25.20 -26.54
CA SER A 130 -12.91 -25.58 -25.69
C SER A 130 -13.11 -26.94 -25.04
N VAL A 131 -12.02 -27.68 -24.84
CA VAL A 131 -12.00 -28.91 -24.05
C VAL A 131 -10.94 -28.81 -22.97
N MET A 132 -11.35 -29.02 -21.71
CA MET A 132 -10.44 -29.02 -20.56
C MET A 132 -10.67 -30.24 -19.66
N GLY A 133 -9.71 -30.51 -18.78
CA GLY A 133 -9.76 -31.63 -17.84
C GLY A 133 -8.36 -32.12 -17.49
N VAL A 134 -8.27 -32.98 -16.47
CA VAL A 134 -6.98 -33.48 -15.96
C VAL A 134 -6.14 -34.18 -17.03
N GLN A 135 -4.83 -34.26 -16.84
CA GLN A 135 -3.94 -34.98 -17.77
C GLN A 135 -4.40 -36.43 -17.98
N SER A 136 -4.30 -36.89 -19.23
CA SER A 136 -4.69 -38.25 -19.65
C SER A 136 -6.17 -38.60 -19.36
N SER A 137 -7.04 -37.59 -19.29
CA SER A 137 -8.50 -37.76 -19.19
C SER A 137 -9.18 -38.11 -20.52
N GLY A 138 -8.46 -38.24 -21.64
CA GLY A 138 -9.05 -38.62 -22.94
C GLY A 138 -9.63 -37.45 -23.76
N LYS A 139 -9.20 -36.21 -23.50
CA LYS A 139 -9.61 -34.99 -24.24
C LYS A 139 -9.37 -35.11 -25.76
N SER A 140 -8.14 -35.42 -26.15
CA SER A 140 -7.77 -35.53 -27.56
C SER A 140 -8.46 -36.73 -28.22
N THR A 141 -8.69 -37.83 -27.49
CA THR A 141 -9.49 -38.97 -27.97
C THR A 141 -10.95 -38.59 -28.22
N LEU A 142 -11.54 -37.78 -27.33
CA LEU A 142 -12.90 -37.24 -27.47
C LEU A 142 -13.01 -36.38 -28.75
N LEU A 143 -12.07 -35.45 -28.93
CA LEU A 143 -12.04 -34.55 -30.09
C LEU A 143 -11.78 -35.29 -31.41
N ASN A 144 -10.81 -36.20 -31.43
CA ASN A 144 -10.51 -37.06 -32.58
C ASN A 144 -11.75 -37.84 -33.02
N THR A 145 -12.50 -38.42 -32.08
CA THR A 145 -13.70 -39.21 -32.39
C THR A 145 -14.88 -38.32 -32.79
N MET A 146 -15.05 -37.16 -32.14
CA MET A 146 -16.20 -36.26 -32.38
C MET A 146 -16.13 -35.54 -33.73
N PHE A 147 -14.91 -35.22 -34.20
CA PHE A 147 -14.69 -34.43 -35.42
C PHE A 147 -13.93 -35.17 -36.52
N GLY A 148 -13.43 -36.39 -36.26
CA GLY A 148 -12.64 -37.14 -37.24
C GLY A 148 -11.25 -36.55 -37.50
N ILE A 149 -10.69 -35.86 -36.51
CA ILE A 149 -9.38 -35.20 -36.58
C ILE A 149 -8.27 -36.10 -36.02
N GLN A 150 -7.00 -35.71 -36.24
CA GLN A 150 -5.82 -36.47 -35.81
C GLN A 150 -4.96 -35.67 -34.82
N MET A 151 -5.51 -35.30 -33.68
CA MET A 151 -4.73 -34.76 -32.55
C MET A 151 -3.88 -35.86 -31.90
N ARG A 152 -2.72 -35.47 -31.33
CA ARG A 152 -1.82 -36.38 -30.62
C ARG A 152 -2.50 -37.02 -29.41
N THR A 153 -2.42 -38.35 -29.30
CA THR A 153 -2.83 -39.11 -28.10
C THR A 153 -1.64 -39.91 -27.56
N SER A 154 -1.32 -39.75 -26.28
CA SER A 154 -0.25 -40.48 -25.58
C SER A 154 -0.64 -40.72 -24.12
N VAL A 155 0.12 -41.58 -23.42
CA VAL A 155 -0.09 -41.88 -22.00
C VAL A 155 0.39 -40.73 -21.09
N GLY A 156 1.35 -39.90 -21.56
CA GLY A 156 1.90 -38.71 -20.87
C GLY A 156 1.39 -37.37 -21.44
N GLN A 157 2.08 -36.26 -21.14
CA GLN A 157 1.74 -34.91 -21.62
C GLN A 157 1.68 -34.88 -23.17
N CYS A 158 0.47 -34.76 -23.72
CA CYS A 158 0.22 -34.76 -25.18
C CYS A 158 0.16 -33.36 -25.76
N THR A 159 -0.42 -32.45 -24.99
CA THR A 159 -0.75 -31.08 -25.34
C THR A 159 -0.02 -30.21 -24.33
N ARG A 160 0.74 -29.22 -24.82
CA ARG A 160 1.42 -28.22 -24.00
C ARG A 160 0.75 -26.86 -24.23
N GLY A 161 0.48 -26.13 -23.16
CA GLY A 161 -0.21 -24.84 -23.25
C GLY A 161 -1.66 -24.94 -23.75
N VAL A 162 -2.10 -23.98 -24.57
CA VAL A 162 -3.43 -24.00 -25.22
C VAL A 162 -3.25 -23.94 -26.73
N ASN A 163 -3.79 -24.94 -27.44
CA ASN A 163 -3.69 -25.06 -28.89
C ASN A 163 -5.01 -24.73 -29.58
N MET A 164 -4.92 -24.04 -30.72
CA MET A 164 -6.03 -23.70 -31.62
C MET A 164 -5.99 -24.57 -32.87
N GLN A 165 -7.14 -25.07 -33.31
CA GLN A 165 -7.30 -25.75 -34.61
C GLN A 165 -8.60 -25.33 -35.27
N LEU A 166 -8.55 -24.98 -36.56
CA LEU A 166 -9.71 -24.50 -37.30
C LEU A 166 -10.33 -25.62 -38.17
N LEU A 167 -11.64 -25.81 -38.06
CA LEU A 167 -12.39 -26.80 -38.83
C LEU A 167 -13.48 -26.12 -39.67
N ALA A 168 -13.48 -26.34 -40.98
CA ALA A 168 -14.53 -25.86 -41.88
C ALA A 168 -15.83 -26.67 -41.72
N VAL A 169 -16.97 -25.99 -41.66
CA VAL A 169 -18.28 -26.58 -41.42
C VAL A 169 -19.17 -26.42 -42.66
N ASP A 170 -19.63 -27.55 -43.19
CA ASP A 170 -20.59 -27.56 -44.29
C ASP A 170 -22.02 -27.71 -43.76
N GLY A 171 -22.97 -26.98 -44.36
CA GLY A 171 -24.41 -27.20 -44.13
C GLY A 171 -25.02 -26.51 -42.90
N ARG A 172 -24.31 -25.61 -42.22
CA ARG A 172 -24.86 -24.80 -41.11
C ARG A 172 -24.98 -23.31 -41.45
N PRO A 173 -26.14 -22.66 -41.25
CA PRO A 173 -26.27 -21.22 -41.48
C PRO A 173 -25.72 -20.36 -40.34
N GLU A 174 -25.44 -20.91 -39.16
CA GLU A 174 -25.11 -20.13 -37.96
C GLU A 174 -23.63 -19.77 -37.83
N TYR A 175 -22.73 -20.70 -38.20
CA TYR A 175 -21.27 -20.51 -38.29
C TYR A 175 -20.70 -21.30 -39.46
N ASP A 176 -19.54 -20.86 -39.93
CA ASP A 176 -18.83 -21.40 -41.09
C ASP A 176 -17.59 -22.22 -40.65
N TYR A 177 -17.07 -21.94 -39.45
CA TYR A 177 -15.93 -22.64 -38.88
C TYR A 177 -16.14 -22.98 -37.40
N ILE A 178 -15.54 -24.09 -36.95
CA ILE A 178 -15.34 -24.39 -35.53
C ILE A 178 -13.88 -24.14 -35.20
N LEU A 179 -13.61 -23.31 -34.19
CA LEU A 179 -12.28 -23.16 -33.61
C LEU A 179 -12.20 -24.02 -32.36
N LEU A 180 -11.41 -25.09 -32.42
CA LEU A 180 -11.15 -25.97 -31.28
C LEU A 180 -10.03 -25.41 -30.42
N LEU A 181 -10.28 -25.25 -29.12
CA LEU A 181 -9.27 -24.95 -28.11
C LEU A 181 -8.98 -26.21 -27.29
N ASP A 182 -7.85 -26.87 -27.57
CA ASP A 182 -7.36 -28.01 -26.79
C ASP A 182 -6.38 -27.53 -25.73
N THR A 183 -6.67 -27.81 -24.46
CA THR A 183 -5.82 -27.40 -23.35
C THR A 183 -4.89 -28.53 -22.92
N GLU A 184 -3.72 -28.15 -22.44
CA GLU A 184 -2.92 -29.01 -21.59
C GLU A 184 -3.77 -29.57 -20.43
N GLY A 185 -3.41 -30.79 -20.00
CA GLY A 185 -4.08 -31.40 -18.86
C GLY A 185 -3.70 -30.71 -17.56
N THR A 186 -4.67 -30.15 -16.86
CA THR A 186 -4.46 -29.58 -15.52
C THR A 186 -4.01 -30.68 -14.55
N ARG A 187 -3.23 -30.33 -13.52
CA ARG A 187 -2.68 -31.27 -12.53
C ARG A 187 -1.81 -32.37 -13.15
N ALA A 188 -0.94 -31.98 -14.07
CA ALA A 188 0.10 -32.85 -14.59
C ALA A 188 0.90 -33.50 -13.45
N PRO A 189 1.00 -34.84 -13.34
CA PRO A 189 1.70 -35.50 -12.23
C PRO A 189 3.15 -35.02 -12.03
N GLU A 190 3.78 -34.55 -13.09
CA GLU A 190 5.16 -34.07 -13.12
C GLU A 190 5.32 -32.65 -12.50
N TYR A 191 4.24 -31.86 -12.47
CA TYR A 191 4.25 -30.46 -12.01
C TYR A 191 3.32 -30.21 -10.82
N HIS A 192 2.32 -31.05 -10.60
CA HIS A 192 1.32 -30.87 -9.57
C HIS A 192 1.95 -30.87 -8.16
N GLY A 193 1.76 -29.77 -7.44
CA GLY A 193 2.35 -29.56 -6.11
C GLY A 193 3.73 -28.90 -6.12
N LEU A 194 4.29 -28.60 -7.30
CA LEU A 194 5.46 -27.71 -7.41
C LEU A 194 5.02 -26.24 -7.31
N PRO A 195 5.84 -25.36 -6.69
CA PRO A 195 5.53 -23.94 -6.58
C PRO A 195 5.28 -23.30 -7.95
N GLY A 196 4.10 -22.69 -8.13
CA GLY A 196 3.72 -21.97 -9.35
C GLY A 196 2.96 -22.81 -10.38
N SER A 197 2.82 -24.12 -10.17
CA SER A 197 2.03 -25.00 -11.04
C SER A 197 0.53 -24.65 -11.02
N GLU A 198 0.01 -24.25 -9.87
CA GLU A 198 -1.39 -23.84 -9.68
C GLU A 198 -1.73 -22.61 -10.52
N LYS A 199 -0.78 -21.68 -10.58
CA LYS A 199 -0.91 -20.46 -11.37
C LYS A 199 -1.04 -20.79 -12.85
N CYS A 200 -0.19 -21.69 -13.36
CA CYS A 200 -0.26 -22.12 -14.74
C CYS A 200 -1.60 -22.79 -15.05
N ASP A 201 -2.01 -23.77 -14.24
CA ASP A 201 -3.27 -24.50 -14.40
C ASP A 201 -4.49 -23.55 -14.38
N ASN A 202 -4.53 -22.63 -13.41
CA ASN A 202 -5.64 -21.68 -13.26
C ASN A 202 -5.70 -20.67 -14.41
N GLN A 203 -4.56 -20.19 -14.90
CA GLN A 203 -4.50 -19.27 -16.05
C GLN A 203 -4.96 -19.97 -17.34
N MET A 204 -4.47 -21.19 -17.60
CA MET A 204 -4.88 -21.99 -18.76
C MET A 204 -6.39 -22.28 -18.76
N ALA A 205 -6.92 -22.70 -17.61
CA ALA A 205 -8.34 -22.96 -17.43
C ALA A 205 -9.19 -21.71 -17.64
N THR A 206 -8.76 -20.58 -17.06
CA THR A 206 -9.46 -19.30 -17.20
C THR A 206 -9.50 -18.85 -18.65
N LEU A 207 -8.37 -18.91 -19.36
CA LEU A 207 -8.30 -18.56 -20.78
C LEU A 207 -9.26 -19.40 -21.62
N SER A 208 -9.24 -20.72 -21.39
CA SER A 208 -9.99 -21.69 -22.20
C SER A 208 -11.50 -21.63 -21.96
N ILE A 209 -11.92 -21.35 -20.73
CA ILE A 209 -13.33 -21.14 -20.38
C ILE A 209 -13.83 -19.82 -20.96
N LEU A 210 -13.09 -18.72 -20.77
CA LEU A 210 -13.59 -17.39 -21.12
C LEU A 210 -13.62 -17.13 -22.64
N LEU A 211 -12.70 -17.73 -23.40
CA LEU A 211 -12.67 -17.61 -24.87
C LEU A 211 -13.79 -18.37 -25.58
N ALA A 212 -14.32 -19.43 -24.96
CA ALA A 212 -15.20 -20.37 -25.65
C ALA A 212 -16.68 -19.94 -25.67
N ASP A 213 -17.40 -20.39 -26.69
CA ASP A 213 -18.86 -20.38 -26.70
C ASP A 213 -19.41 -21.60 -25.93
N ALA A 214 -18.67 -22.71 -25.97
CA ALA A 214 -18.90 -23.90 -25.16
C ALA A 214 -17.58 -24.48 -24.63
N THR A 215 -17.57 -24.90 -23.37
CA THR A 215 -16.45 -25.60 -22.76
C THR A 215 -16.87 -27.00 -22.32
N ILE A 216 -16.17 -28.02 -22.82
CA ILE A 216 -16.33 -29.40 -22.39
C ILE A 216 -15.33 -29.67 -21.26
N VAL A 217 -15.86 -30.03 -20.08
CA VAL A 217 -15.04 -30.44 -18.93
C VAL A 217 -15.04 -31.97 -18.87
N VAL A 218 -13.90 -32.57 -19.21
CA VAL A 218 -13.72 -34.03 -19.24
C VAL A 218 -13.25 -34.53 -17.88
N THR A 219 -14.11 -35.31 -17.23
CA THR A 219 -13.89 -35.90 -15.90
C THR A 219 -13.70 -37.42 -16.01
N PRO A 220 -12.51 -37.96 -15.67
CA PRO A 220 -12.30 -39.41 -15.65
C PRO A 220 -12.85 -40.05 -14.38
N GLY A 221 -13.75 -41.03 -14.53
CA GLY A 221 -14.39 -41.70 -13.40
C GLY A 221 -15.21 -40.72 -12.54
N GLU A 222 -15.01 -40.70 -11.22
CA GLU A 222 -15.74 -39.82 -10.29
C GLU A 222 -14.90 -38.60 -9.82
N ASN A 223 -13.78 -38.31 -10.47
CA ASN A 223 -12.83 -37.30 -10.02
C ASN A 223 -13.25 -35.86 -10.41
N ASP A 224 -13.99 -35.18 -9.55
CA ASP A 224 -14.46 -33.79 -9.76
C ASP A 224 -13.46 -32.70 -9.35
N ALA A 225 -12.17 -33.03 -9.15
CA ALA A 225 -11.23 -32.07 -8.57
C ALA A 225 -11.00 -30.82 -9.44
N ALA A 226 -11.01 -30.94 -10.77
CA ALA A 226 -10.95 -29.78 -11.66
C ALA A 226 -12.16 -28.83 -11.46
N ILE A 227 -13.31 -29.37 -11.07
CA ILE A 227 -14.53 -28.60 -10.82
C ILE A 227 -14.49 -27.94 -9.43
N LYS A 228 -13.90 -28.61 -8.43
CA LYS A 228 -13.81 -28.11 -7.05
C LYS A 228 -12.68 -27.11 -6.83
N GLU A 229 -11.57 -27.24 -7.54
CA GLU A 229 -10.36 -26.45 -7.28
C GLU A 229 -10.21 -25.29 -8.27
N ILE A 230 -10.35 -25.59 -9.57
CA ILE A 230 -10.02 -24.65 -10.66
C ILE A 230 -11.21 -23.74 -10.99
N LEU A 231 -12.42 -24.29 -11.14
CA LEU A 231 -13.60 -23.51 -11.51
C LEU A 231 -13.91 -22.35 -10.54
N PRO A 232 -13.84 -22.49 -9.21
CA PRO A 232 -14.04 -21.37 -8.30
C PRO A 232 -13.01 -20.24 -8.51
N ILE A 233 -11.76 -20.58 -8.81
CA ILE A 233 -10.70 -19.60 -9.10
C ILE A 233 -10.98 -18.89 -10.42
N VAL A 234 -11.41 -19.61 -11.46
CA VAL A 234 -11.84 -19.02 -12.74
C VAL A 234 -13.00 -18.05 -12.52
N LEU A 235 -14.00 -18.46 -11.73
CA LEU A 235 -15.14 -17.62 -11.38
C LEU A 235 -14.72 -16.40 -10.56
N LEU A 236 -13.79 -16.55 -9.63
CA LEU A 236 -13.25 -15.45 -8.83
C LEU A 236 -12.45 -14.46 -9.69
N ALA A 237 -11.63 -14.95 -10.62
CA ALA A 237 -10.87 -14.13 -11.56
C ALA A 237 -11.79 -13.38 -12.54
N TYR A 238 -12.86 -14.04 -13.00
CA TYR A 238 -13.88 -13.43 -13.84
C TYR A 238 -14.69 -12.37 -13.09
N GLN A 239 -15.03 -12.63 -11.82
CA GLN A 239 -15.84 -11.74 -11.01
C GLN A 239 -15.09 -10.45 -10.68
N GLY A 240 -15.65 -9.31 -11.07
CA GLY A 240 -15.02 -7.99 -10.95
C GLY A 240 -14.24 -7.55 -12.18
N SER A 241 -14.13 -8.40 -13.21
CA SER A 241 -13.61 -8.01 -14.52
C SER A 241 -14.66 -7.25 -15.34
N LYS A 242 -14.20 -6.43 -16.29
CA LYS A 242 -15.09 -5.79 -17.28
C LYS A 242 -15.95 -6.81 -18.04
N LEU A 243 -15.39 -7.98 -18.37
CA LEU A 243 -16.13 -9.02 -19.09
C LEU A 243 -17.37 -9.48 -18.32
N ALA A 244 -17.27 -9.57 -16.99
CA ALA A 244 -18.41 -9.87 -16.14
C ALA A 244 -19.45 -8.76 -16.15
N GLU A 245 -19.04 -7.49 -16.13
CA GLU A 245 -19.97 -6.35 -16.20
C GLU A 245 -20.75 -6.33 -17.53
N ASP A 246 -20.03 -6.46 -18.65
CA ASP A 246 -20.58 -6.42 -20.01
C ASP A 246 -21.58 -7.57 -20.26
N ASN A 247 -21.35 -8.74 -19.65
CA ASN A 247 -22.20 -9.91 -19.76
C ASN A 247 -23.26 -10.04 -18.63
N GLY A 248 -23.47 -8.98 -17.83
CA GLY A 248 -24.48 -8.99 -16.77
C GLY A 248 -24.20 -9.98 -15.62
N GLY A 249 -22.92 -10.28 -15.39
CA GLY A 249 -22.41 -11.16 -14.34
C GLY A 249 -22.45 -12.66 -14.68
N ARG A 250 -22.78 -13.03 -15.92
CA ARG A 250 -22.84 -14.42 -16.39
C ARG A 250 -21.64 -14.77 -17.25
N LEU A 251 -21.20 -16.03 -17.18
CA LEU A 251 -20.19 -16.53 -18.12
C LEU A 251 -20.79 -16.60 -19.53
N SER A 252 -20.01 -16.22 -20.54
CA SER A 252 -20.38 -16.35 -21.95
C SER A 252 -20.33 -17.79 -22.44
N SER A 253 -19.39 -18.58 -21.92
CA SER A 253 -19.24 -20.00 -22.25
C SER A 253 -20.26 -20.85 -21.51
N ARG A 254 -20.90 -21.77 -22.24
CA ARG A 254 -21.70 -22.84 -21.64
C ARG A 254 -20.84 -24.05 -21.30
N MET A 255 -20.93 -24.52 -20.06
CA MET A 255 -20.15 -25.65 -19.58
C MET A 255 -20.92 -26.96 -19.74
N PHE A 256 -20.27 -27.95 -20.35
CA PHE A 256 -20.79 -29.30 -20.52
C PHE A 256 -19.85 -30.28 -19.82
N PHE A 257 -20.39 -31.13 -18.96
CA PHE A 257 -19.59 -32.07 -18.18
C PHE A 257 -19.62 -33.45 -18.82
N VAL A 258 -18.46 -33.94 -19.24
CA VAL A 258 -18.31 -35.25 -19.86
C VAL A 258 -17.62 -36.19 -18.89
N TYR A 259 -18.34 -37.21 -18.45
CA TYR A 259 -17.78 -38.28 -17.64
C TYR A 259 -17.38 -39.46 -18.53
N ASN A 260 -16.11 -39.85 -18.48
CA ASN A 260 -15.62 -41.04 -19.19
C ASN A 260 -15.09 -42.10 -18.23
N ARG A 261 -14.89 -43.32 -18.75
CA ARG A 261 -14.49 -44.49 -17.95
C ARG A 261 -15.56 -44.90 -16.91
N ILE A 262 -16.83 -44.68 -17.25
CA ILE A 262 -17.99 -45.03 -16.41
C ILE A 262 -18.78 -46.15 -17.08
N ASP A 263 -19.17 -47.15 -16.28
CA ASP A 263 -20.10 -48.18 -16.72
C ASP A 263 -21.52 -47.61 -16.79
N THR A 264 -21.97 -47.31 -18.01
CA THR A 264 -23.29 -46.72 -18.29
C THR A 264 -24.47 -47.64 -17.93
N LYS A 265 -24.22 -48.92 -17.59
CA LYS A 265 -25.25 -49.86 -17.17
C LYS A 265 -25.71 -49.65 -15.72
N GLN A 266 -24.96 -48.90 -14.91
CA GLN A 266 -25.21 -48.73 -13.47
C GLN A 266 -25.99 -47.43 -13.15
N LYS A 267 -27.31 -47.41 -13.41
CA LYS A 267 -28.16 -46.20 -13.26
C LYS A 267 -27.98 -45.43 -11.93
N ASN A 268 -27.96 -46.13 -10.78
CA ASN A 268 -27.77 -45.49 -9.46
C ASN A 268 -26.44 -44.71 -9.35
N LYS A 269 -25.40 -45.18 -10.05
CA LYS A 269 -24.09 -44.53 -10.07
C LYS A 269 -24.12 -43.25 -10.88
N LEU A 270 -24.88 -43.23 -11.99
CA LEU A 270 -25.09 -42.03 -12.80
C LEU A 270 -25.85 -40.94 -12.02
N ASP A 271 -26.90 -41.31 -11.29
CA ASP A 271 -27.67 -40.37 -10.47
C ASP A 271 -26.80 -39.73 -9.36
N ASN A 272 -25.96 -40.54 -8.70
CA ASN A 272 -25.01 -40.05 -7.69
C ASN A 272 -23.98 -39.07 -8.28
N ILE A 273 -23.50 -39.30 -9.50
CA ILE A 273 -22.55 -38.42 -10.19
C ILE A 273 -23.19 -37.06 -10.48
N ILE A 274 -24.42 -37.05 -11.00
CA ILE A 274 -25.17 -35.82 -11.27
C ILE A 274 -25.40 -35.03 -9.98
N GLN A 275 -25.77 -35.70 -8.88
CA GLN A 275 -25.97 -35.06 -7.58
C GLN A 275 -24.66 -34.48 -7.01
N THR A 276 -23.55 -35.22 -7.12
CA THR A 276 -22.23 -34.78 -6.66
C THR A 276 -21.72 -33.58 -7.45
N LEU A 277 -21.91 -33.58 -8.77
CA LEU A 277 -21.61 -32.44 -9.63
C LEU A 277 -22.42 -31.21 -9.24
N GLY A 278 -23.75 -31.37 -9.08
CA GLY A 278 -24.62 -30.27 -8.67
C GLY A 278 -24.21 -29.65 -7.33
N THR A 279 -23.82 -30.50 -6.36
CA THR A 279 -23.31 -30.05 -5.05
C THR A 279 -22.00 -29.27 -5.21
N SER A 280 -21.05 -29.81 -5.98
CA SER A 280 -19.73 -29.19 -6.19
C SER A 280 -19.82 -27.84 -6.91
N LEU A 281 -20.71 -27.72 -7.90
CA LEU A 281 -20.97 -26.45 -8.59
C LEU A 281 -21.61 -25.43 -7.63
N HIS A 282 -22.59 -25.85 -6.83
CA HIS A 282 -23.22 -24.95 -5.85
C HIS A 282 -22.19 -24.44 -4.81
N GLU A 283 -21.32 -25.33 -4.32
CA GLU A 283 -20.24 -24.96 -3.42
C GLU A 283 -19.25 -23.99 -4.06
N ALA A 284 -18.84 -24.23 -5.32
CA ALA A 284 -17.98 -23.32 -6.08
C ALA A 284 -18.58 -21.91 -6.14
N PHE A 285 -19.84 -21.78 -6.53
CA PHE A 285 -20.52 -20.48 -6.58
C PHE A 285 -20.65 -19.84 -5.20
N SER A 286 -21.00 -20.62 -4.16
CA SER A 286 -21.13 -20.13 -2.78
C SER A 286 -19.82 -19.61 -2.22
N GLN A 287 -18.70 -20.29 -2.49
CA GLN A 287 -17.37 -19.88 -2.05
C GLN A 287 -16.97 -18.52 -2.64
N VAL A 288 -17.21 -18.33 -3.94
CA VAL A 288 -16.90 -17.05 -4.57
C VAL A 288 -17.83 -15.94 -4.06
N GLN A 289 -19.13 -16.23 -3.88
CA GLN A 289 -20.08 -15.28 -3.30
C GLN A 289 -19.72 -14.82 -1.87
N LYS A 290 -19.04 -15.65 -1.08
CA LYS A 290 -18.53 -15.24 0.25
C LYS A 290 -17.41 -14.20 0.14
N LEU A 291 -16.56 -14.31 -0.87
CA LEU A 291 -15.46 -13.36 -1.11
C LEU A 291 -15.93 -12.09 -1.81
N THR A 292 -16.87 -12.21 -2.74
CA THR A 292 -17.34 -11.09 -3.56
C THR A 292 -18.64 -10.48 -3.04
N GLY A 293 -19.28 -11.05 -2.00
CA GLY A 293 -20.58 -10.63 -1.48
C GLY A 293 -21.77 -11.03 -2.38
N ASN A 294 -22.98 -10.57 -2.06
CA ASN A 294 -24.21 -10.78 -2.86
C ASN A 294 -24.21 -9.97 -4.18
N LEU A 295 -23.06 -9.83 -4.83
CA LEU A 295 -22.85 -9.08 -6.06
C LEU A 295 -23.37 -9.79 -7.32
N THR A 296 -23.85 -11.04 -7.21
CA THR A 296 -23.98 -11.93 -8.36
C THR A 296 -25.43 -12.27 -8.71
N ASN A 297 -25.79 -12.07 -9.99
CA ASN A 297 -26.88 -12.77 -10.67
C ASN A 297 -26.36 -14.12 -11.23
N LEU A 298 -25.48 -14.80 -10.48
CA LEU A 298 -25.05 -16.15 -10.80
C LEU A 298 -26.23 -17.10 -10.55
N LYS A 299 -27.10 -17.21 -11.54
CA LYS A 299 -28.14 -18.22 -11.54
C LYS A 299 -27.46 -19.54 -11.88
N SER A 300 -27.58 -20.51 -10.98
CA SER A 300 -27.34 -21.91 -11.30
C SER A 300 -28.31 -22.31 -12.41
N GLU A 301 -27.89 -22.29 -13.67
CA GLU A 301 -28.53 -23.11 -14.68
C GLU A 301 -28.26 -24.59 -14.32
N SER A 302 -29.18 -25.48 -14.67
CA SER A 302 -28.95 -26.93 -14.49
C SER A 302 -27.76 -27.35 -15.36
N PRO A 303 -26.75 -28.05 -14.80
CA PRO A 303 -25.59 -28.46 -15.59
C PRO A 303 -26.00 -29.44 -16.68
N ASP A 304 -25.54 -29.20 -17.91
CA ASP A 304 -25.74 -30.12 -19.04
C ASP A 304 -24.67 -31.24 -18.96
N VAL A 305 -25.08 -32.45 -18.58
CA VAL A 305 -24.18 -33.60 -18.31
C VAL A 305 -24.27 -34.65 -19.42
N CYS A 306 -23.12 -35.08 -19.94
CA CYS A 306 -22.99 -36.19 -20.87
C CYS A 306 -22.15 -37.31 -20.25
N ILE A 307 -22.68 -38.53 -20.27
CA ILE A 307 -22.00 -39.71 -19.70
C ILE A 307 -21.65 -40.64 -20.83
N LEU A 308 -20.34 -40.85 -21.03
CA LEU A 308 -19.81 -41.68 -22.09
C LEU A 308 -19.29 -43.01 -21.53
N GLY A 309 -19.59 -44.10 -22.24
CA GLY A 309 -19.16 -45.44 -21.88
C GLY A 309 -17.64 -45.66 -21.97
N ASN A 310 -17.19 -46.83 -21.54
CA ASN A 310 -15.77 -47.21 -21.57
C ASN A 310 -15.24 -47.36 -23.00
N VAL A 311 -13.95 -47.06 -23.18
CA VAL A 311 -13.15 -47.49 -24.33
C VAL A 311 -12.78 -48.97 -24.11
N LYS A 312 -12.74 -49.79 -25.17
CA LYS A 312 -12.53 -51.23 -25.04
C LYS A 312 -11.18 -51.56 -24.40
N LYS A 313 -11.18 -52.44 -23.39
CA LYS A 313 -10.01 -52.84 -22.59
C LYS A 313 -8.88 -53.54 -23.36
N GLU A 314 -9.11 -53.95 -24.61
CA GLU A 314 -8.23 -54.83 -25.39
C GLU A 314 -7.20 -54.08 -26.26
N TYR A 315 -7.22 -52.74 -26.26
CA TYR A 315 -6.34 -51.90 -27.06
C TYR A 315 -5.56 -50.92 -26.18
N GLU A 316 -4.31 -50.63 -26.55
CA GLU A 316 -3.48 -49.58 -25.93
C GLU A 316 -3.41 -48.34 -26.86
N PRO A 317 -3.34 -47.10 -26.33
CA PRO A 317 -3.18 -45.89 -27.14
C PRO A 317 -1.95 -45.98 -28.06
N PRO A 318 -2.03 -45.59 -29.34
CA PRO A 318 -3.11 -44.82 -29.99
C PRO A 318 -4.20 -45.70 -30.65
N GLY A 319 -4.23 -47.01 -30.39
CA GLY A 319 -5.15 -47.99 -31.01
C GLY A 319 -6.49 -48.17 -30.30
N ASP A 320 -6.78 -47.36 -29.28
CA ASP A 320 -8.03 -47.33 -28.52
C ASP A 320 -9.25 -47.18 -29.46
N VAL A 321 -10.04 -48.25 -29.64
CA VAL A 321 -11.28 -48.21 -30.42
C VAL A 321 -12.48 -48.06 -29.46
N PRO A 322 -13.20 -46.92 -29.50
CA PRO A 322 -14.45 -46.77 -28.74
C PRO A 322 -15.51 -47.78 -29.21
N ASP A 323 -16.44 -48.16 -28.34
CA ASP A 323 -17.59 -48.97 -28.74
C ASP A 323 -18.44 -48.24 -29.81
N ALA A 324 -19.12 -48.98 -30.69
CA ALA A 324 -19.92 -48.36 -31.77
C ALA A 324 -20.98 -47.36 -31.24
N ALA A 325 -21.51 -47.61 -30.04
CA ALA A 325 -22.46 -46.72 -29.36
C ALA A 325 -21.82 -45.40 -28.87
N TYR A 326 -20.49 -45.35 -28.70
CA TYR A 326 -19.77 -44.16 -28.25
C TYR A 326 -19.79 -43.06 -29.31
N GLY A 327 -19.56 -43.42 -30.58
CA GLY A 327 -19.62 -42.46 -31.70
C GLY A 327 -21.01 -41.85 -31.87
N GLU A 328 -22.06 -42.66 -31.79
CA GLU A 328 -23.46 -42.19 -31.86
C GLU A 328 -23.78 -41.21 -30.73
N ALA A 329 -23.37 -41.53 -29.49
CA ALA A 329 -23.56 -40.65 -28.34
C ALA A 329 -22.81 -39.32 -28.49
N LEU A 330 -21.60 -39.32 -29.07
CA LEU A 330 -20.85 -38.10 -29.34
C LEU A 330 -21.48 -37.21 -30.41
N ILE A 331 -22.05 -37.80 -31.46
CA ILE A 331 -22.78 -37.03 -32.47
C ILE A 331 -24.00 -36.37 -31.82
N GLN A 332 -24.78 -37.11 -31.03
CA GLN A 332 -25.93 -36.55 -30.31
C GLN A 332 -25.50 -35.44 -29.34
N PHE A 333 -24.38 -35.63 -28.63
CA PHE A 333 -23.83 -34.63 -27.73
C PHE A 333 -23.35 -33.38 -28.45
N ARG A 334 -22.67 -33.52 -29.59
CA ARG A 334 -22.26 -32.39 -30.44
C ARG A 334 -23.46 -31.58 -30.92
N GLU A 335 -24.53 -32.25 -31.37
CA GLU A 335 -25.77 -31.58 -31.76
C GLU A 335 -26.49 -30.93 -30.57
N HIS A 336 -26.40 -31.53 -29.39
CA HIS A 336 -26.93 -30.96 -28.15
C HIS A 336 -26.17 -29.67 -27.76
N ILE A 337 -24.83 -29.67 -27.78
CA ILE A 337 -24.00 -28.48 -27.53
C ILE A 337 -24.43 -27.35 -28.47
N HIS A 338 -24.48 -27.63 -29.77
CA HIS A 338 -24.89 -26.67 -30.78
C HIS A 338 -26.27 -26.08 -30.45
N ARG A 339 -27.27 -26.94 -30.22
CA ARG A 339 -28.64 -26.51 -29.93
C ARG A 339 -28.71 -25.65 -28.68
N ARG A 340 -28.05 -26.04 -27.60
CA ARG A 340 -28.07 -25.31 -26.34
C ARG A 340 -27.44 -23.93 -26.52
N VAL A 341 -26.24 -23.85 -27.09
CA VAL A 341 -25.53 -22.58 -27.25
C VAL A 341 -26.27 -21.64 -28.19
N VAL A 342 -26.67 -22.14 -29.37
CA VAL A 342 -27.20 -21.32 -30.47
C VAL A 342 -28.68 -20.98 -30.29
N ASN A 343 -29.48 -21.88 -29.71
CA ASN A 343 -30.92 -21.64 -29.52
C ASN A 343 -31.22 -20.85 -28.25
N ASN A 344 -32.22 -19.97 -28.36
CA ASN A 344 -32.54 -18.95 -27.37
C ASN A 344 -33.34 -19.48 -26.15
N GLU A 345 -33.11 -20.73 -25.73
CA GLU A 345 -33.90 -21.43 -24.69
C GLU A 345 -33.77 -20.79 -23.29
N SER A 346 -32.67 -20.09 -23.01
CA SER A 346 -32.39 -19.40 -21.74
C SER A 346 -32.58 -17.87 -21.80
N GLY A 347 -33.07 -17.34 -22.93
CA GLY A 347 -33.37 -15.91 -23.12
C GLY A 347 -32.18 -15.03 -23.53
N GLN A 348 -31.03 -15.61 -23.88
CA GLN A 348 -29.86 -14.87 -24.37
C GLN A 348 -29.47 -15.38 -25.76
N SER A 349 -29.44 -14.48 -26.74
CA SER A 349 -29.03 -14.79 -28.11
C SER A 349 -27.52 -15.04 -28.14
N TRP A 350 -27.09 -16.16 -28.74
CA TRP A 350 -25.67 -16.41 -29.02
C TRP A 350 -25.08 -15.27 -29.85
N LYS A 351 -23.95 -14.73 -29.40
CA LYS A 351 -23.21 -13.68 -30.11
C LYS A 351 -22.26 -14.33 -31.10
N LYS A 352 -22.66 -14.31 -32.37
CA LYS A 352 -21.82 -14.73 -33.50
C LYS A 352 -20.59 -13.81 -33.55
N ARG A 353 -19.40 -14.37 -33.68
CA ARG A 353 -18.14 -13.61 -33.82
C ARG A 353 -17.48 -13.92 -35.17
N SER A 354 -16.91 -12.89 -35.77
CA SER A 354 -15.91 -12.99 -36.83
C SER A 354 -14.52 -13.33 -36.25
N ILE A 355 -13.56 -13.64 -37.12
CA ILE A 355 -12.16 -13.90 -36.72
C ILE A 355 -11.54 -12.63 -36.14
N GLU A 356 -11.87 -11.46 -36.71
CA GLU A 356 -11.40 -10.16 -36.26
C GLU A 356 -11.96 -9.81 -34.88
N GLU A 357 -13.26 -9.99 -34.66
CA GLU A 357 -13.88 -9.79 -33.34
C GLU A 357 -13.33 -10.77 -32.30
N PHE A 358 -12.98 -12.00 -32.71
CA PHE A 358 -12.36 -12.96 -31.83
C PHE A 358 -10.93 -12.57 -31.43
N SER A 359 -10.13 -12.03 -32.36
CA SER A 359 -8.79 -11.51 -32.05
C SER A 359 -8.85 -10.44 -30.95
N GLY A 360 -9.76 -9.46 -31.08
CA GLY A 360 -9.97 -8.45 -30.02
C GLY A 360 -10.48 -9.06 -28.71
N TYR A 361 -11.31 -10.09 -28.78
CA TYR A 361 -11.81 -10.79 -27.58
C TYR A 361 -10.70 -11.54 -26.83
N ILE A 362 -9.68 -12.08 -27.52
CA ILE A 362 -8.50 -12.69 -26.87
C ILE A 362 -7.78 -11.65 -26.00
N GLU A 363 -7.59 -10.43 -26.49
CA GLU A 363 -6.99 -9.36 -25.69
C GLU A 363 -7.79 -9.03 -24.43
N GLU A 364 -9.12 -8.96 -24.53
CA GLU A 364 -9.97 -8.66 -23.38
C GLU A 364 -9.90 -9.77 -22.32
N VAL A 365 -9.90 -11.03 -22.74
CA VAL A 365 -9.72 -12.19 -21.84
C VAL A 365 -8.31 -12.19 -21.23
N TRP A 366 -7.28 -11.89 -22.01
CA TRP A 366 -5.91 -11.84 -21.49
C TRP A 366 -5.72 -10.71 -20.47
N LYS A 367 -6.33 -9.54 -20.69
CA LYS A 367 -6.37 -8.44 -19.70
C LYS A 367 -7.07 -8.86 -18.40
N CYS A 368 -8.18 -9.60 -18.49
CA CYS A 368 -8.87 -10.16 -17.33
C CYS A 368 -7.98 -11.12 -16.52
N ILE A 369 -7.19 -11.95 -17.20
CA ILE A 369 -6.22 -12.85 -16.54
C ILE A 369 -5.09 -12.04 -15.89
N GLY A 370 -4.60 -11.00 -16.56
CA GLY A 370 -3.59 -10.10 -16.00
C GLY A 370 -4.02 -9.43 -14.70
N SER A 371 -5.26 -8.91 -14.63
CA SER A 371 -5.76 -8.25 -13.42
C SER A 371 -6.03 -9.20 -12.25
N ALA A 372 -6.23 -10.49 -12.52
CA ALA A 372 -6.46 -11.52 -11.51
C ALA A 372 -5.18 -12.27 -11.04
N ASN A 373 -3.99 -11.79 -11.42
CA ASN A 373 -2.69 -12.47 -11.20
C ASN A 373 -2.45 -12.92 -9.75
N PHE A 374 -2.89 -12.14 -8.76
CA PHE A 374 -2.77 -12.53 -7.34
C PHE A 374 -3.63 -13.75 -6.99
N ASN A 375 -4.86 -13.82 -7.51
CA ASN A 375 -5.81 -14.90 -7.22
C ASN A 375 -5.32 -16.25 -7.77
N PHE A 376 -4.52 -16.24 -8.85
CA PHE A 376 -3.99 -17.47 -9.44
C PHE A 376 -2.85 -18.11 -8.64
N ASN A 377 -2.25 -17.42 -7.66
CA ASN A 377 -1.25 -18.00 -6.77
C ASN A 377 -1.83 -18.98 -5.72
N PHE A 378 -3.16 -19.10 -5.68
CA PHE A 378 -3.90 -19.97 -4.78
C PHE A 378 -4.43 -21.18 -5.57
N ALA A 379 -4.21 -22.38 -5.03
CA ALA A 379 -4.75 -23.63 -5.56
C ALA A 379 -6.28 -23.65 -5.49
N THR A 380 -6.87 -23.02 -4.47
CA THR A 380 -8.33 -22.99 -4.24
C THR A 380 -8.78 -21.67 -3.63
N VAL A 381 -10.07 -21.36 -3.79
CA VAL A 381 -10.71 -20.21 -3.11
C VAL A 381 -10.66 -20.35 -1.59
N VAL A 382 -10.70 -21.56 -1.05
CA VAL A 382 -10.53 -21.81 0.39
C VAL A 382 -9.14 -21.40 0.86
N GLU A 383 -8.09 -21.68 0.09
CA GLU A 383 -6.72 -21.24 0.38
C GLU A 383 -6.63 -19.71 0.39
N ARG A 384 -7.25 -19.04 -0.58
CA ARG A 384 -7.33 -17.56 -0.67
C ARG A 384 -8.02 -16.95 0.56
N ILE A 385 -9.16 -17.49 0.98
CA ILE A 385 -9.89 -17.06 2.20
C ILE A 385 -9.03 -17.30 3.44
N THR A 386 -8.33 -18.44 3.48
CA THR A 386 -7.46 -18.80 4.61
C THR A 386 -6.31 -17.83 4.76
N PHE A 387 -5.72 -17.39 3.64
CA PHE A 387 -4.69 -16.35 3.60
C PHE A 387 -5.20 -15.00 4.11
N ASP A 388 -6.34 -14.50 3.61
CA ASP A 388 -6.93 -13.23 4.10
C ASP A 388 -7.16 -13.26 5.61
N LYS A 389 -7.67 -14.40 6.10
CA LYS A 389 -7.91 -14.58 7.52
C LYS A 389 -6.60 -14.60 8.32
N LEU A 390 -5.57 -15.28 7.81
CA LEU A 390 -4.24 -15.31 8.42
C LEU A 390 -3.64 -13.90 8.50
N GLU A 391 -3.62 -13.16 7.39
CA GLU A 391 -3.12 -11.78 7.34
C GLU A 391 -3.86 -10.88 8.33
N SER A 392 -5.19 -10.98 8.40
CA SER A 392 -5.99 -10.21 9.35
C SER A 392 -5.72 -10.58 10.81
N GLU A 393 -5.53 -11.86 11.13
CA GLU A 393 -5.26 -12.33 12.48
C GLU A 393 -3.85 -11.96 12.94
N ASP A 394 -2.85 -12.09 12.07
CA ASP A 394 -1.48 -11.67 12.34
C ASP A 394 -1.40 -10.16 12.61
N LYS A 395 -2.06 -9.34 11.78
CA LYS A 395 -2.11 -7.88 12.00
C LYS A 395 -2.73 -7.50 13.34
N LYS A 396 -3.74 -8.24 13.79
CA LYS A 396 -4.34 -8.04 15.12
C LYS A 396 -3.36 -8.38 16.24
N ALA A 397 -2.53 -9.41 16.08
CA ALA A 397 -1.48 -9.73 17.05
C ALA A 397 -0.43 -8.61 17.14
N GLU A 398 -0.03 -8.02 16.01
CA GLU A 398 0.89 -6.87 15.98
C GLU A 398 0.33 -5.66 16.74
N GLN A 399 -0.97 -5.38 16.55
CA GLN A 399 -1.69 -4.30 17.23
C GLN A 399 -1.77 -4.53 18.75
N LYS A 400 -2.10 -5.75 19.18
CA LYS A 400 -2.12 -6.11 20.62
C LYS A 400 -0.76 -5.95 21.27
N LEU A 401 0.33 -6.27 20.57
CA LEU A 401 1.68 -6.05 21.09
C LEU A 401 1.97 -4.55 21.25
N ALA A 402 1.61 -3.75 20.26
CA ALA A 402 1.76 -2.30 20.32
C ALA A 402 0.90 -1.67 21.44
N GLU A 403 -0.28 -2.22 21.71
CA GLU A 403 -1.13 -1.86 22.86
C GLU A 403 -0.41 -2.12 24.18
N ALA A 404 0.16 -3.31 24.36
CA ALA A 404 0.90 -3.65 25.57
C ALA A 404 2.08 -2.70 25.81
N TYR A 405 2.84 -2.36 24.77
CA TYR A 405 3.93 -1.38 24.89
C TYR A 405 3.42 0.02 25.24
N LEU A 406 2.36 0.51 24.60
CA LEU A 406 1.81 1.84 24.87
C LEU A 406 1.32 1.98 26.31
N GLU A 407 0.58 1.01 26.81
CA GLU A 407 0.07 1.00 28.19
C GLU A 407 1.21 0.94 29.21
N SER A 408 2.18 0.05 28.97
CA SER A 408 3.37 -0.06 29.81
C SER A 408 4.19 1.23 29.79
N PHE A 409 4.37 1.84 28.62
CA PHE A 409 5.10 3.09 28.47
C PHE A 409 4.44 4.25 29.24
N ALA A 410 3.11 4.42 29.13
CA ALA A 410 2.37 5.41 29.91
C ALA A 410 2.48 5.16 31.43
N SER A 411 2.45 3.89 31.84
CA SER A 411 2.69 3.50 33.24
C SER A 411 4.09 3.89 33.72
N ILE A 412 5.12 3.60 32.91
CA ILE A 412 6.50 3.93 33.24
C ILE A 412 6.72 5.45 33.28
N LYS A 413 6.13 6.22 32.37
CA LYS A 413 6.18 7.70 32.42
C LYS A 413 5.61 8.26 33.72
N ARG A 414 4.47 7.74 34.19
CA ARG A 414 3.93 8.15 35.50
C ARG A 414 4.90 7.84 36.63
N ASN A 415 5.51 6.65 36.62
CA ASN A 415 6.53 6.28 37.62
C ASN A 415 7.76 7.20 37.56
N MET A 416 8.18 7.63 36.37
CA MET A 416 9.27 8.58 36.17
C MET A 416 8.95 9.94 36.81
N ILE A 417 7.76 10.49 36.58
CA ILE A 417 7.31 11.77 37.17
C ILE A 417 7.21 11.65 38.69
N GLU A 418 6.69 10.52 39.19
CA GLU A 418 6.59 10.26 40.62
C GLU A 418 7.97 10.18 41.30
N GLU A 419 8.92 9.43 40.70
CA GLU A 419 10.29 9.33 41.19
C GLU A 419 11.00 10.69 41.14
N LYS A 420 10.82 11.47 40.07
CA LYS A 420 11.34 12.83 39.99
C LYS A 420 10.76 13.70 41.12
N GLY A 421 9.45 13.65 41.32
CA GLY A 421 8.76 14.36 42.39
C GLY A 421 9.27 14.01 43.81
N LYS A 422 9.67 12.75 44.04
CA LYS A 422 10.29 12.29 45.30
C LYS A 422 11.76 12.72 45.42
N THR A 423 12.50 12.73 44.30
CA THR A 423 13.93 13.05 44.25
C THR A 423 14.26 14.53 44.07
N ILE A 424 13.26 15.41 43.94
CA ILE A 424 13.42 16.87 44.18
C ILE A 424 14.16 17.11 45.52
N ARG A 425 14.06 16.16 46.46
CA ARG A 425 14.73 16.14 47.76
C ARG A 425 16.26 16.13 47.76
N SER A 426 16.94 15.70 46.69
CA SER A 426 18.40 15.45 46.69
C SER A 426 19.19 16.42 45.79
N ALA A 427 20.44 16.71 46.19
CA ALA A 427 21.43 17.50 45.43
C ALA A 427 21.59 16.99 43.98
N PRO A 428 22.15 17.80 43.05
CA PRO A 428 22.30 17.42 41.64
C PRO A 428 22.94 16.05 41.53
N VAL A 429 22.21 15.12 40.92
CA VAL A 429 22.64 13.73 40.79
C VAL A 429 23.59 13.64 39.59
N ASP A 430 24.74 12.97 39.75
CA ASP A 430 25.75 12.81 38.69
C ASP A 430 25.19 12.02 37.47
N GLU A 431 25.75 12.26 36.27
CA GLU A 431 25.36 11.62 35.00
C GLU A 431 25.37 10.08 35.06
N MET A 432 26.31 9.48 35.79
CA MET A 432 26.42 8.04 36.02
C MET A 432 25.18 7.48 36.73
N SER A 433 24.59 8.23 37.65
CA SER A 433 23.35 7.84 38.34
C SER A 433 22.14 7.89 37.42
N ASN A 434 22.06 8.85 36.50
CA ASN A 434 20.97 8.95 35.54
C ASN A 434 21.00 7.83 34.48
N SER A 435 22.19 7.39 34.07
CA SER A 435 22.36 6.22 33.21
C SER A 435 21.81 4.94 33.87
N ILE A 436 22.11 4.74 35.16
CA ILE A 436 21.60 3.60 35.94
C ILE A 436 20.07 3.67 36.09
N ARG A 437 19.51 4.86 36.34
CA ARG A 437 18.05 5.06 36.41
C ARG A 437 17.37 4.76 35.09
N LEU A 438 17.91 5.23 33.98
CA LEU A 438 17.37 4.93 32.64
C LEU A 438 17.35 3.42 32.39
N ALA A 439 18.45 2.72 32.67
CA ALA A 439 18.52 1.26 32.55
C ALA A 439 17.49 0.55 33.43
N SER A 440 17.22 1.06 34.65
CA SER A 440 16.16 0.54 35.53
C SER A 440 14.77 0.69 34.90
N PHE A 441 14.46 1.84 34.30
CA PHE A 441 13.19 2.04 33.62
C PHE A 441 13.05 1.20 32.35
N GLU A 442 14.13 1.02 31.57
CA GLU A 442 14.15 0.12 30.42
C GLU A 442 13.86 -1.33 30.83
N ALA A 443 14.45 -1.79 31.94
CA ALA A 443 14.17 -3.11 32.51
C ALA A 443 12.71 -3.24 32.95
N LYS A 444 12.16 -2.27 33.69
CA LYS A 444 10.75 -2.26 34.09
C LYS A 444 9.80 -2.30 32.90
N LEU A 445 10.10 -1.58 31.80
CA LEU A 445 9.31 -1.63 30.58
C LEU A 445 9.34 -3.04 29.96
N ARG A 446 10.52 -3.65 29.86
CA ARG A 446 10.68 -5.03 29.37
C ARG A 446 9.87 -6.01 30.22
N ASP A 447 9.93 -5.89 31.54
CA ASP A 447 9.24 -6.79 32.48
C ASP A 447 7.71 -6.66 32.39
N GLN A 448 7.16 -5.46 32.17
CA GLN A 448 5.72 -5.26 32.01
C GLN A 448 5.19 -5.81 30.66
N VAL A 449 5.98 -5.73 29.60
CA VAL A 449 5.58 -6.17 28.26
C VAL A 449 5.79 -7.67 28.05
N MET A 450 6.81 -8.26 28.67
CA MET A 450 7.22 -9.66 28.46
C MET A 450 6.07 -10.68 28.61
N PRO A 451 5.16 -10.59 29.61
CA PRO A 451 4.04 -11.53 29.73
C PRO A 451 3.07 -11.46 28.53
N ASN A 452 2.82 -10.25 28.00
CA ASN A 452 1.98 -10.08 26.81
C ASN A 452 2.68 -10.61 25.57
N GLU A 453 3.99 -10.35 25.41
CA GLU A 453 4.79 -10.88 24.31
C GLU A 453 4.76 -12.42 24.30
N GLN A 454 4.98 -13.06 25.44
CA GLN A 454 4.95 -14.53 25.56
C GLN A 454 3.56 -15.11 25.25
N ARG A 455 2.49 -14.47 25.73
CA ARG A 455 1.12 -14.87 25.41
C ARG A 455 0.83 -14.75 23.92
N LEU A 456 1.26 -13.67 23.29
CA LEU A 456 1.09 -13.43 21.86
C LEU A 456 1.97 -14.38 21.01
N ASP A 457 3.18 -14.73 21.46
CA ASP A 457 4.01 -15.75 20.82
C ASP A 457 3.29 -17.11 20.75
N VAL A 458 2.54 -17.47 21.79
CA VAL A 458 1.70 -18.68 21.78
C VAL A 458 0.51 -18.48 20.84
N GLU A 459 -0.19 -17.34 20.91
CA GLU A 459 -1.34 -17.03 20.04
C GLU A 459 -0.95 -17.10 18.55
N VAL A 460 0.14 -16.44 18.15
CA VAL A 460 0.67 -16.45 16.78
C VAL A 460 1.06 -17.87 16.37
N LYS A 461 1.75 -18.64 17.24
CA LYS A 461 2.05 -20.05 16.94
C LYS A 461 0.79 -20.89 16.69
N GLU A 462 -0.28 -20.67 17.44
CA GLU A 462 -1.55 -21.38 17.23
C GLU A 462 -2.27 -20.90 15.97
N ILE A 463 -2.24 -19.60 15.67
CA ILE A 463 -2.71 -19.03 14.40
C ILE A 463 -2.00 -19.71 13.22
N LEU A 464 -0.67 -19.84 13.28
CA LEU A 464 0.13 -20.41 12.19
C LEU A 464 -0.02 -21.94 12.03
N LYS A 465 -0.41 -22.65 13.09
CA LYS A 465 -0.76 -24.09 13.04
C LYS A 465 -2.15 -24.37 12.48
N GLY A 466 -2.95 -23.33 12.20
CA GLY A 466 -4.27 -23.50 11.61
C GLY A 466 -4.21 -24.28 10.30
N LYS A 467 -5.17 -25.19 10.09
CA LYS A 467 -5.24 -26.04 8.89
C LYS A 467 -5.21 -25.19 7.61
N GLY A 468 -4.32 -25.52 6.67
CA GLY A 468 -4.20 -24.83 5.37
C GLY A 468 -3.32 -23.57 5.39
N ARG A 469 -2.51 -23.37 6.44
CA ARG A 469 -1.59 -22.24 6.60
C ARG A 469 -0.12 -22.61 6.48
N GLU A 470 0.19 -23.89 6.32
CA GLU A 470 1.53 -24.47 6.32
C GLU A 470 2.47 -23.79 5.32
N LYS A 471 1.92 -23.37 4.17
CA LYS A 471 2.62 -22.67 3.09
C LYS A 471 3.22 -21.33 3.51
N TRP A 472 2.59 -20.61 4.45
CA TRP A 472 3.00 -19.26 4.86
C TRP A 472 3.53 -19.18 6.29
N SER A 473 3.50 -20.30 7.03
CA SER A 473 3.85 -20.33 8.46
C SER A 473 5.22 -19.72 8.75
N LEU A 474 6.25 -20.10 7.98
CA LEU A 474 7.62 -19.62 8.17
C LEU A 474 7.74 -18.12 7.88
N GLN A 475 7.11 -17.66 6.80
CA GLN A 475 7.12 -16.25 6.39
C GLN A 475 6.50 -15.37 7.48
N PHE A 476 5.31 -15.74 7.96
CA PHE A 476 4.63 -14.97 9.02
C PHE A 476 5.34 -15.09 10.38
N GLU A 477 5.99 -16.21 10.68
CA GLU A 477 6.82 -16.32 11.88
C GLU A 477 8.02 -15.36 11.83
N GLU A 478 8.64 -15.21 10.67
CA GLU A 478 9.73 -14.24 10.46
C GLU A 478 9.23 -12.79 10.55
N LEU A 479 8.10 -12.47 9.92
CA LEU A 479 7.45 -11.16 10.03
C LEU A 479 7.14 -10.81 11.49
N TRP A 480 6.58 -11.76 12.25
CA TRP A 480 6.31 -11.59 13.67
C TRP A 480 7.58 -11.28 14.47
N LYS A 481 8.67 -12.05 14.26
CA LYS A 481 9.97 -11.81 14.93
C LYS A 481 10.50 -10.41 14.62
N MET A 482 10.40 -9.98 13.37
CA MET A 482 10.83 -8.65 12.94
C MET A 482 9.99 -7.53 13.57
N ASN A 483 8.67 -7.70 13.62
CA ASN A 483 7.77 -6.76 14.31
C ASN A 483 8.13 -6.61 15.80
N LYS A 484 8.40 -7.71 16.51
CA LYS A 484 8.81 -7.65 17.93
C LYS A 484 10.08 -6.84 18.15
N LEU A 485 11.12 -7.10 17.35
CA LEU A 485 12.38 -6.37 17.41
C LEU A 485 12.21 -4.90 17.06
N GLY A 486 11.39 -4.60 16.04
CA GLY A 486 11.06 -3.24 15.63
C GLY A 486 10.37 -2.45 16.74
N GLN A 487 9.34 -3.04 17.37
CA GLN A 487 8.62 -2.39 18.47
C GLN A 487 9.52 -2.19 19.70
N GLU A 488 10.31 -3.18 20.10
CA GLU A 488 11.22 -3.05 21.24
C GLU A 488 12.18 -1.87 21.07
N ARG A 489 12.80 -1.74 19.89
CA ARG A 489 13.72 -0.64 19.58
C ARG A 489 13.02 0.72 19.64
N ASN A 490 11.84 0.83 19.04
CA ASN A 490 11.07 2.08 19.00
C ASN A 490 10.66 2.54 20.40
N TRP A 491 10.14 1.64 21.24
CA TRP A 491 9.66 2.03 22.57
C TRP A 491 10.80 2.32 23.55
N LYS A 492 11.94 1.62 23.46
CA LYS A 492 13.16 1.98 24.20
C LYS A 492 13.64 3.39 23.85
N PHE A 493 13.58 3.75 22.57
CA PHE A 493 13.93 5.09 22.11
C PHE A 493 13.00 6.17 22.69
N SER A 494 11.69 5.95 22.62
CA SER A 494 10.69 6.86 23.20
C SER A 494 10.84 7.02 24.71
N LEU A 495 11.25 5.95 25.40
CA LEU A 495 11.55 5.95 26.84
C LEU A 495 12.76 6.81 27.17
N LYS A 496 13.88 6.60 26.48
CA LYS A 496 15.09 7.40 26.64
C LYS A 496 14.82 8.89 26.41
N THR A 497 14.04 9.20 25.38
CA THR A 497 13.63 10.57 25.05
C THR A 497 12.84 11.22 26.19
N SER A 498 11.83 10.51 26.70
CA SER A 498 10.98 11.00 27.80
C SER A 498 11.77 11.18 29.09
N PHE A 499 12.66 10.23 29.39
CA PHE A 499 13.55 10.29 30.54
C PHE A 499 14.47 11.52 30.48
N ASN A 500 15.15 11.73 29.34
CA ASN A 500 16.06 12.87 29.18
C ASN A 500 15.33 14.22 29.30
N THR A 501 14.12 14.30 28.74
CA THR A 501 13.29 15.51 28.84
C THR A 501 12.96 15.84 30.31
N LEU A 502 12.54 14.83 31.08
CA LEU A 502 12.11 15.04 32.46
C LEU A 502 13.28 15.19 33.46
N PHE A 503 14.29 14.31 33.38
CA PHE A 503 15.35 14.22 34.39
C PHE A 503 16.52 15.14 34.13
N ASN A 504 16.81 15.47 32.86
CA ASN A 504 17.90 16.35 32.49
C ASN A 504 17.34 17.72 32.12
N TYR A 505 16.55 17.79 31.05
CA TYR A 505 16.15 19.07 30.46
C TYR A 505 15.28 19.95 31.37
N GLU A 506 14.08 19.48 31.74
CA GLU A 506 13.14 20.24 32.58
C GLU A 506 13.72 20.51 33.98
N HIS A 507 14.52 19.59 34.49
CA HIS A 507 15.24 19.76 35.76
C HIS A 507 16.17 20.97 35.76
N HIS A 508 16.98 21.15 34.71
CA HIS A 508 17.87 22.30 34.62
C HIS A 508 17.10 23.61 34.49
N VAL A 509 16.02 23.64 33.68
CA VAL A 509 15.15 24.82 33.56
C VAL A 509 14.58 25.21 34.92
N GLU A 510 14.05 24.27 35.70
CA GLU A 510 13.50 24.57 37.03
C GLU A 510 14.58 24.95 38.05
N SER A 511 15.77 24.36 37.99
CA SER A 511 16.89 24.75 38.85
C SER A 511 17.27 26.22 38.69
N TYR A 512 17.32 26.73 37.45
CA TYR A 512 17.58 28.16 37.20
C TYR A 512 16.42 29.06 37.63
N LYS A 513 15.16 28.61 37.49
CA LYS A 513 13.99 29.35 38.02
C LYS A 513 14.03 29.46 39.54
N LYS A 514 14.36 28.36 40.24
CA LYS A 514 14.53 28.33 41.69
C LYS A 514 15.61 29.30 42.14
N LYS A 515 16.80 29.20 41.53
CA LYS A 515 17.91 30.13 41.77
C LYS A 515 17.48 31.58 41.60
N MET A 516 16.70 31.88 40.57
CA MET A 516 16.20 33.24 40.35
C MET A 516 15.25 33.69 41.46
N ARG A 517 14.32 32.84 41.91
CA ARG A 517 13.41 33.16 43.02
C ARG A 517 14.19 33.40 44.33
N GLU A 518 15.18 32.57 44.62
CA GLU A 518 16.06 32.72 45.79
C GLU A 518 16.80 34.08 45.76
N GLU A 519 17.42 34.43 44.63
CA GLU A 519 18.10 35.72 44.47
C GLU A 519 17.14 36.92 44.59
N ILE A 520 15.91 36.80 44.09
CA ILE A 520 14.87 37.83 44.25
C ILE A 520 14.51 37.97 45.73
N ASN A 521 14.24 36.87 46.43
CA ASN A 521 13.84 36.90 47.84
C ASN A 521 14.96 37.47 48.73
N GLU A 522 16.21 37.11 48.49
CA GLU A 522 17.36 37.65 49.24
C GLU A 522 17.55 39.16 48.99
N LEU A 523 17.30 39.64 47.77
CA LEU A 523 17.35 41.07 47.45
C LEU A 523 16.43 41.90 48.36
N PHE A 524 15.20 41.44 48.57
CA PHE A 524 14.19 42.14 49.38
C PHE A 524 14.25 41.82 50.88
N LYS A 525 14.96 40.76 51.30
CA LYS A 525 15.26 40.47 52.72
C LYS A 525 16.44 41.29 53.26
N SER A 526 17.39 41.66 52.39
CA SER A 526 18.60 42.37 52.82
C SER A 526 18.28 43.81 53.27
N THR A 527 18.56 44.12 54.54
CA THR A 527 18.29 45.43 55.19
C THR A 527 19.17 46.59 54.70
N ASN A 528 20.05 46.35 53.72
CA ASN A 528 21.08 47.30 53.26
C ASN A 528 20.71 48.11 52.02
N LEU A 529 19.50 47.95 51.47
CA LEU A 529 19.04 48.68 50.28
C LEU A 529 17.81 49.53 50.63
N ASN A 530 17.80 50.82 50.26
CA ASN A 530 16.61 51.70 50.26
C ASN A 530 15.64 51.27 49.15
N VAL A 531 15.19 50.01 49.17
CA VAL A 531 14.30 49.43 48.16
C VAL A 531 12.93 50.13 48.15
N SER A 532 12.55 50.75 49.27
CA SER A 532 11.34 51.58 49.42
C SER A 532 11.34 52.86 48.57
N GLU A 533 12.49 53.32 48.07
CA GLU A 533 12.62 54.55 47.26
C GLU A 533 12.67 54.28 45.74
N TRP A 534 12.59 53.01 45.31
CA TRP A 534 12.73 52.66 43.89
C TRP A 534 11.47 53.00 43.08
N THR A 535 11.65 53.66 41.93
CA THR A 535 10.56 53.82 40.96
C THR A 535 10.28 52.50 40.22
N GLU A 536 9.12 52.38 39.59
CA GLU A 536 8.80 51.22 38.73
C GLU A 536 9.82 51.03 37.59
N LYS A 537 10.47 52.12 37.15
CA LYS A 537 11.54 52.04 36.15
C LYS A 537 12.81 51.41 36.72
N ASP A 538 13.16 51.73 37.97
CA ASP A 538 14.33 51.19 38.65
C ASP A 538 14.15 49.69 38.97
N LYS A 539 12.95 49.32 39.43
CA LYS A 539 12.54 47.92 39.63
C LYS A 539 12.66 47.09 38.36
N ASN A 540 12.10 47.58 37.25
CA ASN A 540 12.16 46.89 35.96
C ASN A 540 13.60 46.74 35.46
N LYS A 541 14.41 47.81 35.56
CA LYS A 541 15.82 47.76 35.19
C LYS A 541 16.58 46.72 36.00
N LYS A 542 16.35 46.67 37.33
CA LYS A 542 17.03 45.71 38.20
C LYS A 542 16.65 44.26 37.87
N PHE A 543 15.37 44.00 37.63
CA PHE A 543 14.92 42.69 37.17
C PHE A 543 15.58 42.29 35.85
N ASP A 544 15.59 43.18 34.86
CA ASP A 544 16.19 42.91 33.55
C ASP A 544 17.70 42.61 33.65
N GLU A 545 18.43 43.30 34.53
CA GLU A 545 19.85 43.02 34.84
C GLU A 545 20.04 41.62 35.46
N MET A 546 19.23 41.26 36.47
CA MET A 546 19.30 39.93 37.11
C MET A 546 18.97 38.82 36.12
N PHE A 547 17.89 38.97 35.36
CA PHE A 547 17.46 38.00 34.36
C PHE A 547 18.51 37.81 33.26
N ALA A 548 19.11 38.91 32.78
CA ALA A 548 20.18 38.85 31.78
C ALA A 548 21.42 38.11 32.30
N ARG A 549 21.80 38.30 33.57
CA ARG A 549 22.91 37.55 34.18
C ARG A 549 22.63 36.05 34.21
N ILE A 550 21.46 35.64 34.69
CA ILE A 550 21.11 34.21 34.75
C ILE A 550 21.06 33.61 33.33
N LEU A 551 20.51 34.32 32.35
CA LEU A 551 20.53 33.86 30.96
C LEU A 551 21.95 33.71 30.41
N LEU A 552 22.88 34.60 30.75
CA LEU A 552 24.29 34.48 30.37
C LEU A 552 24.94 33.26 31.03
N GLU A 553 24.64 32.99 32.30
CA GLU A 553 25.10 31.77 32.97
C GLU A 553 24.58 30.51 32.27
N VAL A 554 23.29 30.47 31.88
CA VAL A 554 22.73 29.34 31.11
C VAL A 554 23.45 29.18 29.76
N GLN A 555 23.70 30.27 29.05
CA GLN A 555 24.39 30.26 27.77
C GLN A 555 25.85 29.81 27.88
N GLN A 556 26.50 30.05 29.03
CA GLN A 556 27.86 29.53 29.30
C GLN A 556 27.86 28.03 29.61
N HIS A 557 26.87 27.54 30.36
CA HIS A 557 26.74 26.11 30.66
C HIS A 557 26.25 25.29 29.45
N PHE A 558 25.42 25.88 28.60
CA PHE A 558 24.82 25.25 27.42
C PHE A 558 24.95 26.18 26.19
N PRO A 559 26.17 26.37 25.65
CA PRO A 559 26.38 27.27 24.53
C PRO A 559 25.77 26.70 23.24
N PRO A 560 25.12 27.54 22.41
CA PRO A 560 24.72 27.14 21.06
C PRO A 560 25.96 26.83 20.22
N LYS A 561 25.89 25.82 19.34
CA LYS A 561 27.03 25.38 18.55
C LYS A 561 27.17 26.14 17.23
N GLU A 562 28.40 26.21 16.71
CA GLU A 562 28.66 26.65 15.33
C GLU A 562 28.64 25.44 14.37
N ILE A 563 27.44 25.12 13.88
CA ILE A 563 27.18 23.98 12.98
C ILE A 563 28.08 23.88 11.75
N PRO A 564 28.37 24.96 10.98
CA PRO A 564 29.19 24.79 9.78
C PRO A 564 30.61 24.29 10.05
N GLU A 565 31.23 24.71 11.16
CA GLU A 565 32.57 24.22 11.53
C GLU A 565 32.52 22.79 12.11
N GLU A 566 31.45 22.41 12.82
CA GLU A 566 31.35 21.04 13.35
C GLU A 566 30.94 19.99 12.31
N ILE A 567 30.07 20.33 11.37
CA ILE A 567 29.82 19.47 10.21
C ILE A 567 31.13 19.22 9.45
N LYS A 568 31.93 20.27 9.26
CA LYS A 568 33.26 20.18 8.64
C LYS A 568 34.22 19.28 9.44
N LYS A 569 34.25 19.36 10.78
CA LYS A 569 35.02 18.41 11.60
C LYS A 569 34.51 16.97 11.47
N VAL A 570 33.21 16.74 11.43
CA VAL A 570 32.62 15.39 11.26
C VAL A 570 32.98 14.80 9.90
N TYR A 571 32.89 15.57 8.82
CA TYR A 571 33.36 15.17 7.49
C TYR A 571 34.86 14.86 7.47
N GLN A 572 35.69 15.67 8.14
CA GLN A 572 37.14 15.47 8.23
C GLN A 572 37.56 14.27 9.09
N ASN A 573 36.72 13.84 10.03
CA ASN A 573 37.05 12.78 11.00
C ASN A 573 36.37 11.42 10.71
N SER A 574 35.34 11.36 9.87
CA SER A 574 34.64 10.11 9.54
C SER A 574 35.41 9.24 8.52
N ASN A 575 35.88 8.07 8.96
CA ASN A 575 36.53 7.08 8.10
C ASN A 575 35.58 6.44 7.07
N VAL A 576 34.26 6.49 7.31
CA VAL A 576 33.23 5.98 6.38
C VAL A 576 33.02 6.94 5.20
N ILE A 577 33.28 8.24 5.41
CA ILE A 577 33.08 9.29 4.41
C ILE A 577 34.37 9.56 3.61
N LYS A 578 35.55 9.38 4.24
CA LYS A 578 36.87 9.49 3.57
C LYS A 578 37.07 8.54 2.39
N THR A 579 36.44 7.36 2.38
CA THR A 579 36.53 6.38 1.29
C THR A 579 35.90 6.84 -0.02
N ARG A 580 35.10 7.91 -0.03
CA ARG A 580 34.38 8.42 -1.22
C ARG A 580 35.06 9.60 -1.95
N GLN A 581 36.29 9.99 -1.57
CA GLN A 581 37.09 11.05 -2.23
C GLN A 581 36.32 12.35 -2.52
N ILE A 582 35.62 12.90 -1.52
CA ILE A 582 34.89 14.16 -1.69
C ILE A 582 35.82 15.34 -1.38
N GLU A 583 36.13 16.17 -2.38
CA GLU A 583 36.90 17.41 -2.19
C GLU A 583 36.01 18.52 -1.61
N MET A 584 36.48 19.15 -0.52
CA MET A 584 35.83 20.30 0.08
C MET A 584 36.10 21.56 -0.75
N MET A 585 35.06 22.18 -1.33
CA MET A 585 35.16 23.56 -1.76
C MET A 585 35.03 24.48 -0.53
N ALA A 586 36.01 25.38 -0.37
CA ALA A 586 35.94 26.44 0.62
C ALA A 586 34.74 27.34 0.27
N VAL A 587 33.78 27.45 1.19
CA VAL A 587 32.77 28.51 1.12
C VAL A 587 33.54 29.82 1.29
N ALA A 588 33.81 30.51 0.18
CA ALA A 588 34.38 31.83 0.21
C ALA A 588 33.40 32.73 0.96
N GLY A 589 33.82 33.19 2.13
CA GLY A 589 33.15 34.27 2.82
C GLY A 589 33.26 35.50 1.93
N ASP A 590 32.17 35.87 1.30
CA ASP A 590 32.05 37.21 0.75
C ASP A 590 30.64 37.77 0.93
N GLY A 591 30.67 39.03 1.36
CA GLY A 591 29.63 40.05 1.51
C GLY A 591 28.16 39.71 1.27
N GLN A 592 27.35 40.10 2.27
CA GLN A 592 26.07 40.81 2.09
C GLN A 592 25.43 40.68 0.69
N SER A 593 24.48 39.75 0.53
CA SER A 593 23.55 39.81 -0.59
C SER A 593 22.35 40.68 -0.20
N HIS A 594 22.16 41.75 -0.98
CA HIS A 594 21.02 42.64 -0.92
C HIS A 594 19.71 41.85 -0.95
N VAL A 595 18.86 42.11 0.05
CA VAL A 595 17.43 41.76 0.00
C VAL A 595 16.78 42.77 -0.94
N ASP A 596 16.57 42.39 -2.20
CA ASP A 596 15.71 43.15 -3.09
C ASP A 596 14.26 43.01 -2.60
N ASP A 597 13.72 44.11 -2.07
CA ASP A 597 12.31 44.30 -1.77
C ASP A 597 11.49 44.25 -3.07
N ALA A 598 10.92 43.10 -3.40
CA ALA A 598 9.95 42.93 -4.47
C ALA A 598 8.53 42.68 -3.91
N ARG A 599 7.75 43.77 -3.90
CA ARG A 599 6.29 43.92 -4.01
C ARG A 599 5.37 42.79 -3.49
N THR A 600 4.65 43.17 -2.44
CA THR A 600 3.32 42.72 -1.97
C THR A 600 2.52 41.78 -2.89
N CYS A 601 2.52 40.49 -2.56
CA CYS A 601 1.44 39.53 -2.73
C CYS A 601 1.35 38.71 -1.43
N ASP A 602 0.14 38.51 -0.89
CA ASP A 602 -0.11 37.80 0.39
C ASP A 602 0.51 36.39 0.42
N GLY A 603 1.45 36.19 1.35
CA GLY A 603 2.10 34.91 1.63
C GLY A 603 3.63 35.01 1.55
N ASN A 604 4.30 35.10 2.71
CA ASN A 604 5.75 34.94 2.77
C ASN A 604 6.12 33.54 2.24
N PRO A 605 6.97 33.41 1.20
CA PRO A 605 7.42 32.10 0.77
C PRO A 605 8.14 31.39 1.92
N THR A 606 7.77 30.14 2.14
CA THR A 606 8.40 29.23 3.11
C THR A 606 9.90 29.07 2.79
N LEU A 607 10.72 28.75 3.79
CA LEU A 607 12.16 28.62 3.58
C LEU A 607 12.52 27.54 2.55
N LEU A 608 11.75 26.45 2.50
CA LEU A 608 11.82 25.43 1.44
C LEU A 608 11.60 25.99 0.04
N GLU A 609 10.70 26.97 -0.11
CA GLU A 609 10.51 27.67 -1.38
C GLU A 609 11.73 28.52 -1.73
N LYS A 610 12.36 29.17 -0.73
CA LYS A 610 13.60 29.96 -0.91
C LYS A 610 14.80 29.07 -1.24
N MET A 611 14.99 27.96 -0.53
CA MET A 611 16.07 26.98 -0.74
C MET A 611 15.90 26.24 -2.07
N GLY A 612 14.69 25.79 -2.40
CA GLY A 612 14.38 25.20 -3.70
C GLY A 612 14.62 26.18 -4.86
N MET A 613 14.32 27.47 -4.68
CA MET A 613 14.64 28.50 -5.66
C MET A 613 16.16 28.71 -5.79
N LYS A 614 16.89 28.84 -4.69
CA LYS A 614 18.36 29.02 -4.67
C LYS A 614 19.09 27.81 -5.28
N PHE A 615 18.65 26.60 -4.97
CA PHE A 615 19.17 25.34 -5.54
C PHE A 615 18.87 25.23 -7.04
N SER A 616 17.67 25.66 -7.47
CA SER A 616 17.32 25.71 -8.89
C SER A 616 18.11 26.76 -9.68
N GLN A 617 18.52 27.85 -9.03
CA GLN A 617 19.38 28.89 -9.61
C GLN A 617 20.83 28.40 -9.73
N LEU A 618 21.34 27.65 -8.75
CA LEU A 618 22.67 27.04 -8.79
C LEU A 618 22.81 25.97 -9.89
N LEU A 619 21.71 25.31 -10.28
CA LEU A 619 21.70 24.22 -11.26
C LEU A 619 21.16 24.60 -12.66
N ASN A 620 20.71 25.84 -12.88
CA ASN A 620 20.14 26.30 -14.16
C ASN A 620 19.04 25.38 -14.76
N LEU A 621 18.16 24.81 -13.92
CA LEU A 621 17.18 23.78 -14.32
C LEU A 621 15.88 24.33 -14.93
N LYS A 622 15.22 23.53 -15.77
CA LYS A 622 13.91 23.84 -16.40
C LYS A 622 12.75 23.80 -15.37
N PRO A 623 11.61 24.48 -15.61
CA PRO A 623 10.50 24.57 -14.63
C PRO A 623 9.92 23.24 -14.15
N THR A 624 9.89 22.22 -14.99
CA THR A 624 9.44 20.86 -14.67
C THR A 624 10.43 20.15 -13.74
N GLU A 625 11.74 20.29 -14.01
CA GLU A 625 12.80 19.78 -13.14
C GLU A 625 12.80 20.48 -11.79
N LYS A 626 12.53 21.79 -11.73
CA LYS A 626 12.36 22.54 -10.47
C LYS A 626 11.31 21.92 -9.54
N LYS A 627 10.24 21.35 -10.10
CA LYS A 627 9.16 20.71 -9.34
C LYS A 627 9.58 19.34 -8.80
N ILE A 628 10.34 18.58 -9.59
CA ILE A 628 10.94 17.28 -9.19
C ILE A 628 11.98 17.50 -8.09
N THR A 629 12.87 18.48 -8.24
CA THR A 629 13.87 18.82 -7.23
C THR A 629 13.23 19.33 -5.95
N ARG A 630 12.15 20.13 -6.04
CA ARG A 630 11.40 20.60 -4.87
C ARG A 630 10.78 19.43 -4.10
N ASN A 631 10.15 18.46 -4.76
CA ASN A 631 9.61 17.28 -4.09
C ASN A 631 10.71 16.42 -3.42
N ALA A 632 11.88 16.29 -4.06
CA ALA A 632 13.03 15.59 -3.47
C ALA A 632 13.60 16.33 -2.26
N ILE A 633 13.71 17.67 -2.34
CA ILE A 633 14.13 18.53 -1.23
C ILE A 633 13.10 18.48 -0.10
N ASP A 634 11.80 18.51 -0.39
CA ASP A 634 10.72 18.42 0.60
C ASP A 634 10.74 17.05 1.31
N SER A 635 10.93 15.96 0.56
CA SER A 635 11.06 14.60 1.11
C SER A 635 12.33 14.46 1.96
N CYS A 636 13.45 15.02 1.48
CA CYS A 636 14.72 15.04 2.20
C CYS A 636 14.60 15.89 3.47
N TYR A 637 14.00 17.07 3.40
CA TYR A 637 13.75 17.95 4.53
C TYR A 637 12.90 17.23 5.58
N GLU A 638 11.78 16.63 5.19
CA GLU A 638 10.91 15.92 6.14
C GLU A 638 11.61 14.71 6.77
N SER A 639 12.42 13.98 6.00
CA SER A 639 13.22 12.86 6.49
C SER A 639 14.30 13.33 7.47
N VAL A 640 15.08 14.36 7.09
CA VAL A 640 16.10 14.97 7.95
C VAL A 640 15.46 15.58 9.19
N TYR A 641 14.35 16.31 9.06
CA TYR A 641 13.61 16.92 10.16
C TYR A 641 13.06 15.85 11.11
N ALA A 642 12.54 14.74 10.60
CA ALA A 642 12.10 13.61 11.43
C ALA A 642 13.28 12.94 12.14
N ILE A 643 14.39 12.69 11.43
CA ILE A 643 15.62 12.10 11.98
C ILE A 643 16.23 13.02 13.05
N VAL A 644 16.35 14.31 12.78
CA VAL A 644 16.86 15.32 13.71
C VAL A 644 15.93 15.41 14.91
N ASN A 645 14.62 15.57 14.74
CA ASN A 645 13.70 15.63 15.88
C ASN A 645 13.74 14.36 16.71
N ARG A 646 13.86 13.19 16.08
CA ARG A 646 14.09 11.93 16.77
C ARG A 646 15.37 12.03 17.60
N ILE A 647 16.53 12.26 16.99
CA ILE A 647 17.84 12.25 17.67
C ILE A 647 18.00 13.37 18.70
N ALA A 648 17.42 14.55 18.43
CA ALA A 648 17.50 15.75 19.26
C ALA A 648 16.51 15.76 20.42
N ALA A 649 15.51 14.85 20.44
CA ALA A 649 14.52 14.85 21.50
C ALA A 649 15.15 14.58 22.88
N GLY A 650 14.82 15.46 23.85
CA GLY A 650 15.37 15.40 25.21
C GLY A 650 16.82 15.89 25.34
N LYS A 651 17.41 16.47 24.30
CA LYS A 651 18.73 17.13 24.38
C LYS A 651 18.60 18.52 25.02
N MET A 652 19.68 18.99 25.66
CA MET A 652 19.71 20.28 26.35
C MET A 652 20.08 21.45 25.44
N CYS A 653 20.93 21.15 24.47
CA CYS A 653 21.35 21.98 23.35
C CYS A 653 21.63 21.05 22.17
N TYR A 654 21.73 21.62 20.98
CA TYR A 654 22.08 20.92 19.77
C TYR A 654 23.57 20.55 19.79
N ASP A 655 23.89 19.25 19.73
CA ASP A 655 25.25 18.72 19.97
C ASP A 655 25.82 17.84 18.84
N ASP A 656 27.12 17.50 18.94
CA ASP A 656 27.87 16.75 17.91
C ASP A 656 27.28 15.36 17.62
N SER A 657 26.62 14.75 18.59
CA SER A 657 25.99 13.45 18.39
C SER A 657 24.76 13.54 17.50
N ILE A 658 24.03 14.66 17.56
CA ILE A 658 22.93 14.93 16.63
C ILE A 658 23.50 15.07 15.22
N ILE A 659 24.56 15.85 15.08
CA ILE A 659 25.20 16.10 13.78
C ILE A 659 25.70 14.80 13.16
N TYR A 660 26.46 13.99 13.91
CA TYR A 660 27.02 12.74 13.43
C TYR A 660 25.94 11.73 13.03
N ASN A 661 24.92 11.52 13.86
CA ASN A 661 23.87 10.54 13.60
C ASN A 661 22.96 10.97 12.44
N VAL A 662 22.65 12.27 12.33
CA VAL A 662 21.90 12.81 11.20
C VAL A 662 22.70 12.63 9.91
N ILE A 663 23.99 13.00 9.89
CA ILE A 663 24.85 12.80 8.71
C ILE A 663 24.92 11.31 8.36
N SER A 664 25.14 10.42 9.32
CA SER A 664 25.20 8.96 9.08
C SER A 664 23.91 8.40 8.46
N ASP A 665 22.74 8.83 8.94
CA ASP A 665 21.45 8.34 8.46
C ASP A 665 21.03 8.98 7.12
N VAL A 666 21.39 10.25 6.91
CA VAL A 666 21.05 11.02 5.69
C VAL A 666 21.98 10.69 4.52
N ASP A 667 23.25 10.40 4.79
CA ASP A 667 24.25 9.99 3.78
C ASP A 667 23.96 8.59 3.20
N ALA A 668 23.13 7.79 3.88
CA ALA A 668 22.58 6.54 3.36
C ALA A 668 21.44 6.76 2.33
N VAL A 669 20.79 7.93 2.36
CA VAL A 669 19.63 8.28 1.52
C VAL A 669 20.04 9.12 0.30
N LEU A 670 21.04 9.99 0.44
CA LEU A 670 21.39 11.00 -0.56
C LEU A 670 22.63 10.64 -1.38
N ALA A 671 22.68 9.47 -2.03
CA ALA A 671 23.81 9.03 -2.85
C ALA A 671 24.08 9.88 -4.13
N MET A 672 24.26 11.20 -4.01
CA MET A 672 24.60 12.14 -5.09
C MET A 672 25.66 13.18 -4.65
N HIS A 673 26.55 13.52 -5.60
CA HIS A 673 27.74 14.39 -5.52
C HIS A 673 27.62 15.73 -4.73
N ASN A 674 28.78 16.34 -4.43
CA ASN A 674 29.14 17.63 -3.78
C ASN A 674 28.05 18.68 -3.46
N TYR A 675 27.00 18.82 -4.27
CA TYR A 675 25.86 19.70 -4.03
C TYR A 675 24.95 19.24 -2.87
N GLY A 676 24.87 17.93 -2.61
CA GLY A 676 24.12 17.38 -1.46
C GLY A 676 24.68 17.83 -0.11
N GLN A 677 25.99 18.03 0.00
CA GLN A 677 26.63 18.46 1.25
C GLN A 677 26.31 19.90 1.63
N THR A 678 26.32 20.82 0.66
CA THR A 678 25.96 22.23 0.89
C THR A 678 24.51 22.34 1.36
N LEU A 679 23.62 21.54 0.76
CA LEU A 679 22.22 21.47 1.15
C LEU A 679 22.04 20.90 2.57
N ILE A 680 22.76 19.83 2.93
CA ILE A 680 22.75 19.27 4.29
C ILE A 680 23.21 20.31 5.31
N VAL A 681 24.29 21.06 5.03
CA VAL A 681 24.78 22.11 5.93
C VAL A 681 23.73 23.21 6.14
N GLU A 682 23.15 23.76 5.05
CA GLU A 682 22.11 24.80 5.15
C GLU A 682 20.85 24.27 5.88
N LEU A 683 20.43 23.03 5.59
CA LEU A 683 19.28 22.37 6.24
C LEU A 683 19.51 22.17 7.74
N MET A 684 20.67 21.63 8.12
CA MET A 684 20.99 21.35 9.53
C MET A 684 21.14 22.64 10.35
N GLN A 685 21.70 23.70 9.78
CA GLN A 685 21.75 25.02 10.42
C GLN A 685 20.35 25.57 10.70
N TYR A 686 19.43 25.42 9.75
CA TYR A 686 18.07 25.89 9.95
C TYR A 686 17.32 25.06 11.00
N ILE A 687 17.41 23.73 10.90
CA ILE A 687 16.74 22.83 11.85
C ILE A 687 17.28 23.03 13.26
N GLU A 688 18.60 23.20 13.43
CA GLU A 688 19.18 23.59 14.71
C GLU A 688 18.55 24.88 15.21
N LYS A 689 18.56 25.96 14.41
CA LYS A 689 18.10 27.27 14.86
C LYS A 689 16.65 27.25 15.34
N GLU A 690 15.77 26.60 14.59
CA GLU A 690 14.38 26.42 14.98
C GLU A 690 14.25 25.56 16.25
N TRP A 691 15.03 24.47 16.33
CA TRP A 691 15.03 23.60 17.50
C TRP A 691 15.54 24.33 18.75
N GLU A 692 16.65 25.05 18.67
CA GLU A 692 17.26 25.84 19.75
C GLU A 692 16.32 26.95 20.24
N ALA A 693 15.59 27.60 19.31
CA ALA A 693 14.64 28.65 19.64
C ALA A 693 13.41 28.15 20.42
N GLU A 694 13.07 26.87 20.29
CA GLU A 694 11.88 26.28 20.92
C GLU A 694 12.22 25.36 22.10
N ASN A 695 13.38 24.68 22.06
CA ASN A 695 13.68 23.49 22.85
C ASN A 695 15.01 23.56 23.62
N SER A 696 15.77 24.65 23.58
CA SER A 696 16.96 24.78 24.46
C SER A 696 16.58 25.20 25.88
N VAL A 697 17.44 24.89 26.86
CA VAL A 697 17.25 25.36 28.25
C VAL A 697 17.18 26.89 28.30
N PHE A 698 18.02 27.53 27.47
CA PHE A 698 18.03 28.98 27.29
C PHE A 698 16.68 29.51 26.78
N ALA A 699 16.13 28.91 25.73
CA ALA A 699 14.86 29.35 25.15
C ALA A 699 13.68 29.20 26.09
N LYS A 700 13.56 28.07 26.83
CA LYS A 700 12.47 27.90 27.81
C LYS A 700 12.59 28.85 28.98
N LEU A 701 13.79 29.05 29.52
CA LEU A 701 13.98 30.00 30.59
C LEU A 701 13.65 31.43 30.12
N LYS A 702 14.09 31.79 28.91
CA LYS A 702 13.76 33.07 28.28
C LYS A 702 12.26 33.26 28.07
N ALA A 703 11.53 32.22 27.68
CA ALA A 703 10.08 32.25 27.53
C ALA A 703 9.34 32.52 28.85
N ASP A 704 9.95 32.18 29.99
CA ASP A 704 9.39 32.44 31.33
C ASP A 704 9.77 33.80 31.93
N LYS A 705 10.43 34.69 31.15
CA LYS A 705 10.84 36.03 31.61
C LYS A 705 9.73 36.81 32.28
N GLU A 706 8.57 36.93 31.64
CA GLU A 706 7.46 37.73 32.17
C GLU A 706 6.90 37.12 33.47
N CYS A 707 6.91 35.79 33.61
CA CYS A 707 6.51 35.12 34.85
C CYS A 707 7.42 35.48 36.01
N MET A 708 8.73 35.49 35.77
CA MET A 708 9.72 35.87 36.77
C MET A 708 9.66 37.37 37.07
N ARG A 709 9.34 38.21 36.07
CA ARG A 709 9.13 39.65 36.26
C ARG A 709 7.96 39.90 37.20
N GLU A 710 6.84 39.24 36.97
CA GLU A 710 5.68 39.44 37.82
C GLU A 710 5.90 38.90 39.25
N TYR A 711 6.65 37.79 39.41
CA TYR A 711 7.09 37.32 40.73
C TYR A 711 7.93 38.39 41.44
N PHE A 712 8.90 38.97 40.76
CA PHE A 712 9.70 40.09 41.27
C PHE A 712 8.82 41.27 41.71
N VAL A 713 7.83 41.65 40.89
CA VAL A 713 6.90 42.75 41.24
C VAL A 713 6.12 42.43 42.50
N MET A 714 5.61 41.19 42.65
CA MET A 714 4.87 40.78 43.84
C MET A 714 5.72 40.81 45.11
N VAL A 715 6.96 40.32 45.05
CA VAL A 715 7.91 40.40 46.18
C VAL A 715 8.22 41.87 46.49
N SER A 716 8.38 42.72 45.48
CA SER A 716 8.64 44.16 45.65
C SER A 716 7.50 44.95 46.30
N GLN A 717 6.28 44.41 46.24
CA GLN A 717 5.09 45.01 46.86
C GLN A 717 4.89 44.53 48.31
N GLY A 718 5.79 43.68 48.83
CA GLY A 718 5.70 43.16 50.19
C GLY A 718 4.56 42.16 50.38
N LEU A 719 4.14 41.44 49.33
CA LEU A 719 3.15 40.38 49.50
C LEU A 719 3.71 39.28 50.43
N GLU A 720 2.84 38.79 51.31
CA GLU A 720 3.12 37.63 52.17
C GLU A 720 3.40 36.37 51.31
N ASN A 721 4.30 35.51 51.79
CA ASN A 721 4.76 34.32 51.07
C ASN A 721 3.63 33.34 50.72
N SER A 722 2.56 33.28 51.49
CA SER A 722 1.35 32.51 51.19
C SER A 722 0.59 33.03 49.97
N LYS A 723 0.41 34.33 49.86
CA LYS A 723 -0.21 34.98 48.69
C LYS A 723 0.67 34.82 47.46
N LEU A 724 1.99 34.88 47.64
CA LEU A 724 2.99 34.64 46.60
C LEU A 724 2.95 33.19 46.11
N PHE A 725 2.80 32.23 47.02
CA PHE A 725 2.61 30.81 46.72
C PHE A 725 1.36 30.59 45.87
N VAL A 726 0.19 31.07 46.34
CA VAL A 726 -1.07 30.87 45.62
C VAL A 726 -1.03 31.54 44.24
N ALA A 727 -0.48 32.76 44.13
CA ALA A 727 -0.31 33.43 42.84
C ALA A 727 0.61 32.65 41.88
N THR A 728 1.65 32.01 42.40
CA THR A 728 2.54 31.14 41.60
C THR A 728 1.77 29.92 41.09
N MET A 729 0.96 29.28 41.93
CA MET A 729 0.12 28.16 41.53
C MET A 729 -0.95 28.56 40.51
N GLU A 730 -1.60 29.72 40.68
CA GLU A 730 -2.59 30.28 39.74
C GLU A 730 -1.99 30.43 38.35
N ARG A 731 -0.81 31.06 38.25
CA ARG A 731 -0.12 31.26 36.98
C ARG A 731 0.31 29.96 36.32
N THR A 732 0.89 29.04 37.10
CA THR A 732 1.29 27.72 36.58
C THR A 732 0.08 27.02 35.99
N LEU A 733 -1.04 26.99 36.72
CA LEU A 733 -2.28 26.38 36.27
C LEU A 733 -2.85 27.10 35.04
N GLU A 734 -2.86 28.43 35.02
CA GLU A 734 -3.37 29.24 33.92
C GLU A 734 -2.62 28.97 32.61
N LYS A 735 -1.29 28.88 32.68
CA LYS A 735 -0.44 28.57 31.52
C LYS A 735 -0.65 27.16 30.98
N VAL A 736 -0.82 26.18 31.86
CA VAL A 736 -0.80 24.77 31.46
C VAL A 736 -2.18 24.18 31.18
N ALA A 737 -3.26 24.66 31.80
CA ALA A 737 -4.57 24.01 31.79
C ALA A 737 -5.12 23.78 30.36
N VAL A 738 -5.06 24.79 29.49
CA VAL A 738 -5.55 24.67 28.11
C VAL A 738 -4.68 23.72 27.28
N SER A 739 -3.37 23.71 27.53
CA SER A 739 -2.43 22.80 26.86
C SER A 739 -2.67 21.36 27.30
N ALA A 740 -2.87 21.13 28.59
CA ALA A 740 -3.19 19.82 29.16
C ALA A 740 -4.52 19.27 28.62
N PHE A 741 -5.56 20.10 28.55
CA PHE A 741 -6.82 19.71 27.93
C PHE A 741 -6.65 19.37 26.45
N ARG A 742 -5.86 20.14 25.69
CA ARG A 742 -5.57 19.84 24.29
C ARG A 742 -4.84 18.51 24.14
N GLU A 743 -3.88 18.21 25.01
CA GLU A 743 -3.15 16.95 25.01
C GLU A 743 -4.07 15.77 25.34
N GLU A 744 -4.95 15.91 26.32
CA GLU A 744 -5.98 14.90 26.61
C GLU A 744 -6.89 14.64 25.40
N MET A 745 -7.32 15.71 24.71
CA MET A 745 -8.12 15.59 23.49
C MET A 745 -7.34 14.90 22.35
N VAL A 746 -6.02 15.15 22.24
CA VAL A 746 -5.15 14.43 21.30
C VAL A 746 -5.11 12.94 21.64
N LEU A 747 -4.85 12.60 22.91
CA LEU A 747 -4.78 11.21 23.38
C LEU A 747 -6.11 10.46 23.17
N LYS A 748 -7.23 11.11 23.52
CA LYS A 748 -8.58 10.54 23.36
C LYS A 748 -8.93 10.32 21.89
N THR A 749 -8.60 11.28 21.03
CA THR A 749 -8.81 11.14 19.57
C THR A 749 -7.90 10.04 19.01
N PHE A 750 -6.62 10.01 19.38
CA PHE A 750 -5.66 8.99 18.96
C PHE A 750 -6.14 7.57 19.32
N ARG A 751 -6.55 7.35 20.57
CA ARG A 751 -7.14 6.06 21.01
C ARG A 751 -8.37 5.68 20.19
N GLY A 752 -9.20 6.66 19.82
CA GLY A 752 -10.38 6.45 19.00
C GLY A 752 -10.11 6.11 17.52
N ILE A 753 -8.95 6.49 16.98
CA ILE A 753 -8.60 6.24 15.57
C ILE A 753 -7.62 5.09 15.35
N ARG A 754 -6.91 4.65 16.39
CA ARG A 754 -5.83 3.66 16.29
C ARG A 754 -6.22 2.36 15.59
N ASN A 755 -7.44 1.90 15.84
CA ASN A 755 -7.97 0.64 15.32
C ASN A 755 -8.85 0.83 14.07
N GLU A 756 -8.84 2.02 13.48
CA GLU A 756 -9.57 2.27 12.25
C GLU A 756 -8.86 1.64 11.05
N ARG A 757 -9.62 0.90 10.24
CA ARG A 757 -9.09 0.14 9.09
C ARG A 757 -8.31 0.99 8.10
N TRP A 758 -8.78 2.22 7.84
CA TRP A 758 -8.12 3.16 6.93
C TRP A 758 -6.74 3.62 7.40
N LEU A 759 -6.36 3.42 8.68
CA LEU A 759 -5.04 3.79 9.16
C LEU A 759 -4.00 2.71 8.81
N TYR A 760 -4.32 1.43 9.06
CA TYR A 760 -3.38 0.33 8.87
C TYR A 760 -3.51 -0.38 7.50
N ASP A 761 -4.64 -0.30 6.80
CA ASP A 761 -4.86 -0.90 5.47
C ASP A 761 -4.79 0.14 4.34
N ALA A 762 -3.80 -0.01 3.45
CA ALA A 762 -3.51 0.92 2.36
C ALA A 762 -4.64 0.96 1.35
N ARG A 763 -5.22 -0.21 1.08
CA ARG A 763 -6.30 -0.37 0.11
C ARG A 763 -7.55 0.32 0.64
N PHE A 764 -7.76 0.35 1.94
CA PHE A 764 -8.87 1.11 2.53
C PHE A 764 -8.63 2.61 2.45
N MET A 765 -7.43 3.10 2.79
CA MET A 765 -7.07 4.50 2.61
C MET A 765 -7.20 4.95 1.15
N GLN A 766 -6.75 4.14 0.19
CA GLN A 766 -6.87 4.40 -1.24
C GLN A 766 -8.33 4.60 -1.66
N LYS A 767 -9.26 3.75 -1.19
CA LYS A 767 -10.70 3.90 -1.44
C LYS A 767 -11.25 5.22 -0.88
N HIS A 768 -10.84 5.65 0.31
CA HIS A 768 -11.24 6.94 0.87
C HIS A 768 -10.69 8.12 0.07
N MET A 769 -9.45 8.04 -0.43
CA MET A 769 -8.88 9.05 -1.31
C MET A 769 -9.65 9.15 -2.62
N ASP A 770 -9.99 8.00 -3.22
CA ASP A 770 -10.74 7.97 -4.47
C ASP A 770 -12.18 8.49 -4.29
N LEU A 771 -12.86 8.16 -3.20
CA LEU A 771 -14.16 8.77 -2.89
C LEU A 771 -14.09 10.30 -2.74
N TYR A 772 -13.01 10.82 -2.15
CA TYR A 772 -12.82 12.26 -2.04
C TYR A 772 -12.62 12.92 -3.41
N LEU A 773 -11.86 12.29 -4.30
CA LEU A 773 -11.71 12.76 -5.69
C LEU A 773 -13.05 12.71 -6.45
N ILE A 774 -13.86 11.66 -6.26
CA ILE A 774 -15.21 11.59 -6.85
C ILE A 774 -16.08 12.76 -6.39
N ASP A 775 -16.05 13.10 -5.10
CA ASP A 775 -16.80 14.24 -4.57
C ASP A 775 -16.37 15.57 -5.22
N LEU A 776 -15.09 15.73 -5.57
CA LEU A 776 -14.60 16.90 -6.31
C LEU A 776 -15.03 16.89 -7.78
N LEU A 777 -14.96 15.73 -8.44
CA LEU A 777 -15.45 15.56 -9.81
C LEU A 777 -16.96 15.86 -9.92
N GLN A 778 -17.76 15.39 -8.96
CA GLN A 778 -19.20 15.70 -8.89
C GLN A 778 -19.48 17.19 -8.69
N LYS A 779 -18.56 17.93 -8.06
CA LYS A 779 -18.60 19.40 -7.92
C LYS A 779 -18.00 20.13 -9.12
N LYS A 780 -17.54 19.41 -10.15
CA LYS A 780 -16.85 19.94 -11.35
C LYS A 780 -15.55 20.66 -11.02
N GLU A 781 -14.86 20.29 -9.95
CA GLU A 781 -13.56 20.86 -9.54
C GLU A 781 -12.39 20.05 -10.14
N VAL A 782 -12.35 19.93 -11.48
CA VAL A 782 -11.38 19.07 -12.20
C VAL A 782 -9.93 19.50 -11.95
N ASP A 783 -9.64 20.81 -11.99
CA ASP A 783 -8.29 21.33 -11.73
C ASP A 783 -7.73 20.88 -10.39
N LYS A 784 -8.57 20.88 -9.34
CA LYS A 784 -8.17 20.41 -8.01
C LYS A 784 -7.90 18.91 -7.99
N VAL A 785 -8.68 18.12 -8.74
CA VAL A 785 -8.46 16.68 -8.87
C VAL A 785 -7.11 16.42 -9.53
N LEU A 786 -6.81 17.10 -10.64
CA LEU A 786 -5.53 16.98 -11.32
C LEU A 786 -4.37 17.47 -10.43
N ASP A 787 -4.57 18.50 -9.62
CA ASP A 787 -3.57 18.96 -8.65
C ASP A 787 -3.31 17.94 -7.54
N TYR A 788 -4.34 17.27 -7.06
CA TYR A 788 -4.20 16.20 -6.07
C TYR A 788 -3.53 14.95 -6.64
N ILE A 789 -3.74 14.63 -7.92
CA ILE A 789 -3.02 13.56 -8.59
C ILE A 789 -1.52 13.89 -8.70
N ASP A 790 -1.20 15.14 -9.03
CA ASP A 790 0.18 15.60 -9.14
C ASP A 790 0.87 15.76 -7.77
N GLN A 791 0.08 15.95 -6.71
CA GLN A 791 0.51 16.10 -5.31
C GLN A 791 -0.19 15.07 -4.40
N PRO A 792 0.11 13.77 -4.57
CA PRO A 792 -0.59 12.68 -3.87
C PRO A 792 -0.42 12.76 -2.34
N LYS A 793 0.73 13.23 -1.84
CA LYS A 793 0.96 13.53 -0.41
C LYS A 793 -0.08 14.52 0.15
N ARG A 794 -0.43 15.55 -0.62
CA ARG A 794 -1.42 16.57 -0.22
C ARG A 794 -2.83 15.98 -0.20
N LEU A 795 -3.15 15.10 -1.15
CA LEU A 795 -4.42 14.36 -1.16
C LEU A 795 -4.54 13.50 0.09
N TYR A 796 -3.53 12.67 0.36
CA TYR A 796 -3.48 11.82 1.53
C TYR A 796 -3.62 12.62 2.84
N GLN A 797 -2.86 13.69 3.01
CA GLN A 797 -2.96 14.55 4.18
C GLN A 797 -4.37 15.15 4.34
N THR A 798 -4.97 15.63 3.25
CA THR A 798 -6.33 16.20 3.29
C THR A 798 -7.36 15.16 3.75
N VAL A 799 -7.28 13.94 3.20
CA VAL A 799 -8.20 12.85 3.50
C VAL A 799 -7.99 12.33 4.92
N LEU A 800 -6.74 12.08 5.32
CA LEU A 800 -6.38 11.69 6.69
C LEU A 800 -6.91 12.70 7.71
N GLN A 801 -6.66 14.00 7.49
CA GLN A 801 -7.12 15.04 8.40
C GLN A 801 -8.65 15.09 8.52
N ARG A 802 -9.37 14.85 7.41
CA ARG A 802 -10.83 14.78 7.41
C ARG A 802 -11.34 13.59 8.23
N LEU A 803 -10.77 12.41 8.03
CA LEU A 803 -11.14 11.20 8.76
C LEU A 803 -10.87 11.34 10.27
N ILE A 804 -9.73 11.92 10.65
CA ILE A 804 -9.43 12.22 12.07
C ILE A 804 -10.42 13.24 12.62
N ALA A 805 -10.75 14.31 11.88
CA ALA A 805 -11.68 15.34 12.33
C ALA A 805 -13.08 14.79 12.66
N GLU A 806 -13.53 13.76 11.93
CA GLU A 806 -14.80 13.08 12.18
C GLU A 806 -14.82 12.34 13.54
N LYS A 807 -13.64 11.90 14.00
CA LYS A 807 -13.44 11.12 15.23
C LYS A 807 -13.13 12.00 16.45
N VAL A 808 -12.94 13.31 16.29
CA VAL A 808 -12.72 14.24 17.41
C VAL A 808 -13.97 14.30 18.32
N PRO A 809 -13.84 14.08 19.64
CA PRO A 809 -14.95 14.18 20.60
C PRO A 809 -15.53 15.59 20.71
N ARG A 810 -16.67 15.73 21.40
CA ARG A 810 -17.33 17.03 21.62
C ARG A 810 -16.57 17.86 22.64
N SER A 811 -15.81 18.85 22.18
CA SER A 811 -14.88 19.63 23.02
C SER A 811 -15.54 20.36 24.20
N ASP A 812 -16.82 20.72 24.10
CA ASP A 812 -17.56 21.41 25.16
C ASP A 812 -17.94 20.47 26.33
N GLU A 813 -18.37 19.25 26.02
CA GLU A 813 -18.66 18.21 27.02
C GLU A 813 -17.36 17.77 27.71
N GLU A 814 -16.29 17.55 26.93
CA GLU A 814 -14.98 17.15 27.45
C GLU A 814 -14.35 18.23 28.34
N TRP A 815 -14.45 19.51 27.97
CA TRP A 815 -13.92 20.60 28.80
C TRP A 815 -14.60 20.67 30.18
N ARG A 816 -15.92 20.45 30.25
CA ARG A 816 -16.63 20.42 31.54
C ARG A 816 -16.14 19.29 32.43
N SER A 817 -15.92 18.10 31.85
CA SER A 817 -15.36 16.96 32.58
C SER A 817 -13.94 17.25 33.06
N PHE A 818 -13.08 17.77 32.18
CA PHE A 818 -11.70 18.17 32.51
C PHE A 818 -11.66 19.17 33.67
N ALA A 819 -12.41 20.28 33.55
CA ALA A 819 -12.47 21.32 34.56
C ALA A 819 -12.96 20.79 35.92
N SER A 820 -13.95 19.88 35.91
CA SER A 820 -14.43 19.22 37.12
C SER A 820 -13.35 18.36 37.78
N HIS A 821 -12.60 17.57 37.00
CA HIS A 821 -11.53 16.73 37.54
C HIS A 821 -10.36 17.56 38.10
N VAL A 822 -9.99 18.65 37.43
CA VAL A 822 -8.97 19.59 37.93
C VAL A 822 -9.42 20.24 39.24
N THR A 823 -10.70 20.65 39.33
CA THR A 823 -11.29 21.22 40.54
C THR A 823 -11.22 20.23 41.70
N GLN A 824 -11.60 18.97 41.48
CA GLN A 824 -11.54 17.92 42.51
C GLN A 824 -10.09 17.64 42.96
N ALA A 825 -9.13 17.65 42.05
CA ALA A 825 -7.72 17.47 42.39
C ALA A 825 -7.21 18.60 43.31
N ILE A 826 -7.59 19.85 43.02
CA ILE A 826 -7.26 21.02 43.84
C ILE A 826 -7.88 20.89 45.23
N GLU A 827 -9.17 20.53 45.32
CA GLU A 827 -9.88 20.38 46.59
C GLU A 827 -9.23 19.32 47.48
N LYS A 828 -8.93 18.14 46.92
CA LYS A 828 -8.27 17.07 47.66
C LYS A 828 -6.86 17.44 48.11
N ALA A 829 -6.08 18.08 47.24
CA ALA A 829 -4.74 18.54 47.58
C ALA A 829 -4.77 19.59 48.70
N ALA A 830 -5.75 20.51 48.68
CA ALA A 830 -5.93 21.51 49.72
C ALA A 830 -6.34 20.86 51.06
N LEU A 831 -7.28 19.91 51.03
CA LEU A 831 -7.73 19.17 52.22
C LEU A 831 -6.59 18.40 52.90
N ALA A 832 -5.68 17.79 52.12
CA ALA A 832 -4.54 17.05 52.66
C ALA A 832 -3.61 17.92 53.53
N THR A 833 -3.52 19.22 53.25
CA THR A 833 -2.66 20.14 54.02
C THR A 833 -3.13 20.40 55.46
N LEU A 834 -4.38 20.07 55.81
CA LEU A 834 -4.90 20.24 57.17
C LEU A 834 -4.19 19.31 58.18
N GLU A 835 -3.75 18.15 57.71
CA GLU A 835 -3.09 17.10 58.51
C GLU A 835 -1.59 17.37 58.74
N VAL A 836 -1.06 18.47 58.19
CA VAL A 836 0.38 18.78 58.19
C VAL A 836 0.66 20.03 59.02
N ASP A 837 1.66 19.96 59.91
CA ASP A 837 2.05 21.07 60.79
C ASP A 837 3.20 21.92 60.25
N SER A 838 3.98 21.41 59.29
CA SER A 838 5.06 22.16 58.62
C SER A 838 5.27 21.67 57.18
N GLY A 839 5.66 22.58 56.28
CA GLY A 839 5.85 22.30 54.85
C GLY A 839 4.55 22.30 54.04
N ARG A 840 3.50 23.04 54.46
CA ARG A 840 2.17 23.03 53.81
C ARG A 840 2.20 23.28 52.31
N ALA A 841 2.99 24.25 51.85
CA ALA A 841 3.14 24.56 50.42
C ALA A 841 3.71 23.37 49.63
N GLN A 842 4.70 22.68 50.18
CA GLN A 842 5.33 21.53 49.54
C GLN A 842 4.40 20.30 49.52
N ASP A 843 3.64 20.10 50.60
CA ASP A 843 2.64 19.02 50.68
C ASP A 843 1.51 19.24 49.68
N PHE A 844 0.96 20.48 49.58
CA PHE A 844 -0.06 20.83 48.59
C PHE A 844 0.38 20.47 47.17
N VAL A 845 1.57 20.93 46.75
CA VAL A 845 2.10 20.66 45.41
C VAL A 845 2.34 19.16 45.19
N GLY A 846 2.83 18.46 46.21
CA GLY A 846 3.04 17.02 46.18
C GLY A 846 1.74 16.24 45.97
N GLN A 847 0.69 16.60 46.72
CA GLN A 847 -0.62 15.96 46.64
C GLN A 847 -1.37 16.33 45.37
N LEU A 848 -1.28 17.58 44.92
CA LEU A 848 -1.87 18.01 43.66
C LEU A 848 -1.27 17.23 42.49
N ARG A 849 0.05 17.07 42.47
CA ARG A 849 0.74 16.23 41.47
C ARG A 849 0.31 14.77 41.56
N ASN A 850 0.15 14.23 42.76
CA ASN A 850 -0.33 12.87 42.97
C ASN A 850 -1.75 12.67 42.41
N GLU A 851 -2.67 13.59 42.68
CA GLU A 851 -4.02 13.58 42.12
C GLU A 851 -4.01 13.75 40.59
N PHE A 852 -3.08 14.52 40.02
CA PHE A 852 -2.92 14.58 38.57
C PHE A 852 -2.40 13.29 37.97
N LEU A 853 -1.55 12.51 38.66
CA LEU A 853 -1.04 11.22 38.16
C LEU A 853 -1.99 10.05 38.36
N HIS A 854 -2.67 9.99 39.51
CA HIS A 854 -3.41 8.82 39.97
C HIS A 854 -4.91 9.07 40.17
N GLY A 855 -5.36 10.33 40.13
CA GLY A 855 -6.77 10.69 40.18
C GLY A 855 -7.48 10.42 38.85
N TYR A 856 -8.67 11.01 38.67
CA TYR A 856 -9.50 10.79 37.48
C TYR A 856 -8.88 11.30 36.18
N LEU A 857 -8.00 12.29 36.25
CA LEU A 857 -7.45 12.99 35.08
C LEU A 857 -6.23 12.27 34.47
N GLN A 858 -5.35 11.72 35.31
CA GLN A 858 -4.09 11.05 34.91
C GLN A 858 -3.24 11.86 33.90
N SER A 859 -3.16 13.18 34.10
CA SER A 859 -2.45 14.10 33.20
C SER A 859 -0.97 14.21 33.55
N GLU A 860 -0.13 13.66 32.67
CA GLU A 860 1.34 13.75 32.74
C GLU A 860 1.83 15.20 32.65
N LEU A 861 1.25 16.02 31.76
CA LEU A 861 1.65 17.41 31.58
C LEU A 861 1.33 18.28 32.81
N LEU A 862 0.15 18.12 33.41
CA LEU A 862 -0.18 18.82 34.66
C LEU A 862 0.74 18.35 35.78
N ALA A 863 0.90 17.05 35.97
CA ALA A 863 1.79 16.53 37.00
C ALA A 863 3.24 17.06 36.87
N SER A 864 3.76 17.13 35.64
CA SER A 864 5.12 17.63 35.35
C SER A 864 5.24 19.14 35.56
N ALA A 865 4.21 19.92 35.21
CA ALA A 865 4.19 21.37 35.46
C ALA A 865 4.23 21.75 36.95
N PHE A 866 3.78 20.85 37.83
CA PHE A 866 3.85 20.99 39.28
C PHE A 866 5.06 20.25 39.91
N LEU A 867 6.15 20.07 39.16
CA LEU A 867 7.47 19.70 39.71
C LEU A 867 8.19 20.92 40.31
N ILE A 868 7.48 21.68 41.14
CA ILE A 868 7.97 22.91 41.77
C ILE A 868 8.53 22.57 43.16
N ASP A 869 9.78 22.94 43.41
CA ASP A 869 10.38 22.85 44.74
C ASP A 869 10.00 24.09 45.56
N CYS A 870 9.17 23.90 46.58
CA CYS A 870 8.63 24.98 47.42
C CYS A 870 9.40 25.13 48.74
N ARG A 871 10.43 24.30 48.99
CA ARG A 871 11.18 24.32 50.24
C ARG A 871 12.02 25.57 50.34
N ASP A 872 12.12 26.08 51.57
CA ASP A 872 12.92 27.27 51.94
C ASP A 872 12.42 28.60 51.33
N GLU A 873 11.54 28.56 50.33
CA GLU A 873 10.90 29.72 49.71
C GLU A 873 9.61 30.17 50.43
N TYR A 874 8.77 29.21 50.87
CA TYR A 874 7.41 29.49 51.35
C TYR A 874 7.16 29.05 52.80
N GLN A 875 8.20 29.01 53.65
CA GLN A 875 8.10 28.53 55.04
C GLN A 875 7.06 29.29 55.89
N ASP A 876 6.78 30.56 55.57
CA ASP A 876 5.76 31.34 56.29
C ASP A 876 4.32 30.90 56.00
N CYS A 877 4.07 30.06 54.98
CA CYS A 877 2.77 29.42 54.81
C CYS A 877 2.38 28.60 56.04
N ASP A 878 3.37 28.11 56.80
CA ASP A 878 3.14 27.36 58.03
C ASP A 878 2.69 28.24 59.20
N LYS A 879 2.73 29.58 59.06
CA LYS A 879 2.30 30.54 60.08
C LYS A 879 0.85 31.01 59.92
N GLU A 880 0.25 30.85 58.74
CA GLU A 880 -1.17 31.19 58.48
C GLU A 880 -2.13 30.18 59.09
N GLU A 881 -3.39 30.56 59.35
CA GLU A 881 -4.40 29.59 59.79
C GLU A 881 -4.61 28.50 58.72
N LYS A 882 -4.66 27.22 59.13
CA LYS A 882 -4.81 26.08 58.20
C LYS A 882 -6.06 26.21 57.30
N LYS A 883 -7.16 26.74 57.83
CA LYS A 883 -8.40 26.97 57.07
C LYS A 883 -8.28 28.10 56.06
N GLU A 884 -7.65 29.21 56.43
CA GLU A 884 -7.44 30.36 55.54
C GLU A 884 -6.55 29.96 54.35
N PHE A 885 -5.48 29.20 54.59
CA PHE A 885 -4.62 28.67 53.53
C PHE A 885 -5.38 27.77 52.55
N LEU A 886 -6.23 26.86 53.07
CA LEU A 886 -7.07 25.98 52.26
C LEU A 886 -8.06 26.77 51.40
N GLU A 887 -8.76 27.74 51.99
CA GLU A 887 -9.75 28.57 51.31
C GLU A 887 -9.09 29.45 50.23
N ALA A 888 -7.90 29.99 50.53
CA ALA A 888 -7.11 30.75 49.57
C ALA A 888 -6.70 29.90 48.37
N CYS A 889 -6.18 28.68 48.57
CA CYS A 889 -5.79 27.79 47.48
C CYS A 889 -6.99 27.35 46.63
N THR A 890 -8.06 26.89 47.26
CA THR A 890 -9.25 26.37 46.55
C THR A 890 -9.96 27.47 45.77
N THR A 891 -10.31 28.58 46.42
CA THR A 891 -11.11 29.65 45.79
C THR A 891 -10.40 30.23 44.57
N LYS A 892 -9.12 30.56 44.72
CA LYS A 892 -8.32 31.20 43.66
C LYS A 892 -8.04 30.27 42.49
N LEU A 893 -7.54 29.06 42.75
CA LEU A 893 -7.18 28.12 41.67
C LEU A 893 -8.40 27.60 40.92
N ILE A 894 -9.53 27.37 41.61
CA ILE A 894 -10.78 26.99 40.96
C ILE A 894 -11.30 28.15 40.10
N GLN A 895 -11.15 29.39 40.56
CA GLN A 895 -11.54 30.56 39.79
C GLN A 895 -10.72 30.70 38.50
N VAL A 896 -9.43 30.35 38.51
CA VAL A 896 -8.60 30.28 37.29
C VAL A 896 -9.26 29.35 36.25
N ILE A 897 -9.64 28.13 36.64
CA ILE A 897 -10.27 27.16 35.72
C ILE A 897 -11.64 27.64 35.24
N LYS A 898 -12.45 28.27 36.11
CA LYS A 898 -13.75 28.83 35.73
C LYS A 898 -13.63 30.00 34.75
N ASN A 899 -12.57 30.80 34.87
CA ASN A 899 -12.32 31.98 34.03
C ASN A 899 -11.70 31.63 32.67
N GLN A 900 -11.13 30.43 32.51
CA GLN A 900 -10.56 29.95 31.26
C GLN A 900 -11.64 29.89 30.17
N LYS A 901 -11.45 30.69 29.11
CA LYS A 901 -12.37 30.74 27.97
C LYS A 901 -11.98 29.69 26.94
N PHE A 902 -12.74 28.59 26.87
CA PHE A 902 -12.64 27.67 25.73
C PHE A 902 -13.95 26.92 25.50
N PRO A 903 -14.73 27.29 24.45
CA PRO A 903 -14.94 26.32 23.38
C PRO A 903 -15.22 26.97 22.00
N PRO A 904 -14.32 26.82 21.00
CA PRO A 904 -14.72 27.01 19.61
C PRO A 904 -15.77 25.95 19.20
N LYS A 905 -16.54 26.22 18.14
CA LYS A 905 -17.43 25.19 17.54
C LYS A 905 -16.61 23.93 17.23
N LYS A 906 -17.19 22.73 17.43
CA LYS A 906 -16.51 21.42 17.19
C LYS A 906 -15.62 21.40 15.94
N ARG A 907 -16.13 21.91 14.82
CA ARG A 907 -15.41 21.96 13.54
C ARG A 907 -14.14 22.80 13.57
N GLU A 908 -14.17 23.95 14.24
CA GLU A 908 -13.01 24.83 14.37
C GLU A 908 -11.99 24.26 15.35
N PHE A 909 -12.45 23.66 16.46
CA PHE A 909 -11.56 22.94 17.38
C PHE A 909 -10.85 21.79 16.68
N ALA A 910 -11.59 20.94 15.95
CA ALA A 910 -11.03 19.81 15.22
C ALA A 910 -9.95 20.24 14.21
N LYS A 911 -10.18 21.33 13.45
CA LYS A 911 -9.17 21.87 12.52
C LYS A 911 -7.82 22.20 13.20
N ARG A 912 -7.85 22.69 14.44
CA ARG A 912 -6.63 23.03 15.20
C ARG A 912 -6.02 21.81 15.90
N LEU A 913 -6.85 20.83 16.28
CA LEU A 913 -6.41 19.63 17.00
C LEU A 913 -5.79 18.58 16.07
N VAL A 914 -6.36 18.36 14.89
CA VAL A 914 -5.97 17.29 13.96
C VAL A 914 -4.47 17.30 13.61
N PRO A 915 -3.83 18.44 13.28
CA PRO A 915 -2.39 18.46 13.03
C PRO A 915 -1.57 17.96 14.23
N LYS A 916 -2.01 18.26 15.46
CA LYS A 916 -1.36 17.78 16.68
C LYS A 916 -1.55 16.29 16.90
N VAL A 917 -2.69 15.73 16.49
CA VAL A 917 -2.90 14.27 16.51
C VAL A 917 -1.93 13.57 15.57
N VAL A 918 -1.78 14.07 14.33
CA VAL A 918 -0.83 13.52 13.36
C VAL A 918 0.62 13.65 13.85
N GLN A 919 0.96 14.81 14.44
CA GLN A 919 2.28 15.02 15.06
C GLN A 919 2.53 14.03 16.21
N TYR A 920 1.53 13.83 17.08
CA TYR A 920 1.60 12.87 18.17
C TYR A 920 1.80 11.44 17.66
N MET A 921 1.06 11.02 16.62
CA MET A 921 1.24 9.70 15.98
C MET A 921 2.67 9.49 15.49
N LYS A 922 3.22 10.50 14.79
CA LYS A 922 4.61 10.46 14.30
C LYS A 922 5.64 10.43 15.43
N ALA A 923 5.44 11.24 16.47
CA ALA A 923 6.35 11.34 17.61
C ALA A 923 6.35 10.09 18.49
N LEU A 924 5.18 9.47 18.70
CA LEU A 924 5.04 8.21 19.41
C LEU A 924 5.72 7.07 18.65
N ASN A 925 5.74 7.17 17.31
CA ASN A 925 6.32 6.19 16.40
C ASN A 925 5.79 4.76 16.62
N ASP A 926 4.49 4.67 16.96
CA ASP A 926 3.78 3.41 17.14
C ASP A 926 3.51 2.75 15.79
N PRO A 927 4.14 1.60 15.45
CA PRO A 927 3.97 0.95 14.15
C PRO A 927 2.52 0.59 13.81
N ALA A 928 1.66 0.40 14.81
CA ALA A 928 0.24 0.09 14.59
C ALA A 928 -0.61 1.32 14.23
N ALA A 929 -0.10 2.53 14.49
CA ALA A 929 -0.85 3.78 14.42
C ALA A 929 -0.13 4.88 13.63
N LEU A 930 0.93 4.53 12.90
CA LEU A 930 1.66 5.47 12.08
C LEU A 930 0.85 5.84 10.83
N PRO A 931 0.87 7.13 10.41
CA PRO A 931 0.41 7.51 9.09
C PRO A 931 1.15 6.70 8.00
N ARG A 932 0.60 6.63 6.80
CA ARG A 932 1.30 6.08 5.62
C ARG A 932 2.60 6.83 5.30
N CYS A 933 3.54 6.07 4.77
CA CYS A 933 4.73 6.57 4.11
C CYS A 933 4.32 7.52 2.97
N ASP A 934 4.99 8.66 2.88
CA ASP A 934 4.70 9.70 1.89
C ASP A 934 5.56 9.60 0.64
N ALA A 935 6.41 8.57 0.54
CA ALA A 935 7.13 8.22 -0.68
C ALA A 935 6.14 7.90 -1.81
N CYS A 936 6.46 8.33 -3.03
CA CYS A 936 5.63 8.16 -4.21
C CYS A 936 6.42 7.45 -5.31
N CYS A 937 5.76 6.58 -6.08
CA CYS A 937 6.38 5.95 -7.25
C CYS A 937 6.87 7.05 -8.22
N THR A 938 8.13 6.92 -8.64
CA THR A 938 8.81 7.92 -9.49
C THR A 938 8.17 8.07 -10.86
N MET A 939 7.45 7.04 -11.32
CA MET A 939 6.76 7.02 -12.61
C MET A 939 5.30 7.46 -12.47
N CYS A 940 4.46 6.68 -11.78
CA CYS A 940 3.02 6.94 -11.75
C CYS A 940 2.55 7.83 -10.59
N LYS A 941 3.43 8.26 -9.68
CA LYS A 941 3.10 9.07 -8.48
C LYS A 941 2.12 8.43 -7.48
N SER A 942 1.87 7.13 -7.55
CA SER A 942 1.11 6.43 -6.49
C SER A 942 1.88 6.45 -5.16
N LEU A 943 1.16 6.52 -4.03
CA LEU A 943 1.74 6.53 -2.68
C LEU A 943 2.15 5.15 -2.19
N CYS A 944 3.21 5.11 -1.39
CA CYS A 944 3.68 3.92 -0.70
C CYS A 944 2.59 3.30 0.18
N ILE A 945 2.46 1.97 0.09
CA ILE A 945 1.49 1.22 0.91
C ILE A 945 1.98 0.94 2.32
N GLU A 946 3.24 1.22 2.66
CA GLU A 946 3.81 0.97 3.98
C GLU A 946 3.52 2.10 4.97
N ALA A 947 3.64 1.81 6.27
CA ALA A 947 3.58 2.82 7.33
C ALA A 947 4.79 3.77 7.24
N ALA A 948 4.64 5.01 7.71
CA ALA A 948 5.74 5.97 7.78
C ALA A 948 6.92 5.42 8.60
N ASN A 949 8.12 5.89 8.31
CA ASN A 949 9.37 5.49 8.99
C ASN A 949 9.74 4.00 8.87
N HIS A 950 9.18 3.27 7.90
CA HIS A 950 9.59 1.89 7.61
C HIS A 950 11.05 1.83 7.12
N ASP A 951 11.79 0.79 7.52
CA ASP A 951 13.15 0.57 7.05
C ASP A 951 13.13 0.02 5.62
N THR A 952 13.55 0.82 4.65
CA THR A 952 13.53 0.47 3.23
C THR A 952 14.46 -0.68 2.87
N LYS A 953 15.43 -1.03 3.73
CA LYS A 953 16.29 -2.21 3.53
C LYS A 953 15.57 -3.51 3.88
N LEU A 954 14.72 -3.47 4.90
CA LEU A 954 13.94 -4.62 5.37
C LEU A 954 12.60 -4.72 4.62
N THR A 955 11.99 -3.58 4.35
CA THR A 955 10.67 -3.45 3.74
C THR A 955 10.74 -2.36 2.68
N PRO A 956 11.18 -2.68 1.44
CA PRO A 956 11.28 -1.70 0.36
C PRO A 956 9.91 -1.11 0.01
N HIS A 957 9.90 0.12 -0.51
CA HIS A 957 8.69 0.79 -0.96
C HIS A 957 7.95 -0.02 -2.02
N ASP A 958 6.63 -0.08 -1.89
CA ASP A 958 5.72 -0.75 -2.80
C ASP A 958 4.43 0.08 -2.95
N VAL A 959 3.73 -0.02 -4.08
CA VAL A 959 2.57 0.84 -4.37
C VAL A 959 1.49 0.09 -5.17
N ILE A 960 0.24 0.54 -5.04
CA ILE A 960 -0.82 0.19 -5.99
C ILE A 960 -0.69 1.12 -7.19
N HIS A 961 -0.26 0.60 -8.33
CA HIS A 961 0.11 1.40 -9.49
C HIS A 961 -1.13 1.91 -10.25
N GLN A 962 -1.16 3.23 -10.51
CA GLN A 962 -2.15 3.86 -11.37
C GLN A 962 -1.65 4.03 -12.82
N PRO A 963 -2.55 4.27 -13.81
CA PRO A 963 -2.15 4.59 -15.18
C PRO A 963 -1.17 5.75 -15.21
N ALA A 964 0.02 5.55 -15.79
CA ALA A 964 1.13 6.46 -15.62
C ALA A 964 0.93 7.82 -16.31
N GLY A 965 0.14 7.87 -17.39
CA GLY A 965 -0.19 9.11 -18.09
C GLY A 965 -0.94 10.12 -17.23
N ILE A 966 -1.68 9.68 -16.21
CA ILE A 966 -2.33 10.60 -15.26
C ILE A 966 -1.31 11.49 -14.51
N ALA A 967 -0.08 11.00 -14.38
CA ALA A 967 1.05 11.67 -13.73
C ALA A 967 1.98 12.39 -14.73
N GLY A 968 1.66 12.39 -16.02
CA GLY A 968 2.42 13.00 -17.10
C GLY A 968 3.43 12.08 -17.78
N VAL A 969 3.42 10.78 -17.52
CA VAL A 969 4.27 9.82 -18.25
C VAL A 969 3.80 9.71 -19.71
N HIS A 970 4.74 9.78 -20.64
CA HIS A 970 4.45 9.91 -22.07
C HIS A 970 5.52 9.24 -22.93
N CYS A 971 5.18 9.00 -24.19
CA CYS A 971 6.13 8.61 -25.22
C CYS A 971 7.03 9.80 -25.58
N SER A 972 8.35 9.64 -25.41
CA SER A 972 9.33 10.71 -25.68
C SER A 972 9.35 11.20 -27.13
N LYS A 973 8.94 10.36 -28.09
CA LYS A 973 8.92 10.70 -29.52
C LYS A 973 7.64 11.42 -29.95
N SER A 974 6.48 10.87 -29.60
CA SER A 974 5.19 11.42 -30.03
C SER A 974 4.66 12.53 -29.11
N LEU A 975 5.17 12.57 -27.87
CA LEU A 975 4.68 13.37 -26.74
C LEU A 975 3.26 13.00 -26.28
N GLU A 976 2.80 11.79 -26.62
CA GLU A 976 1.48 11.29 -26.23
C GLU A 976 1.52 10.65 -24.83
N LEU A 977 0.51 10.94 -24.03
CA LEU A 977 0.32 10.34 -22.71
C LEU A 977 0.21 8.81 -22.77
N SER A 978 0.79 8.12 -21.79
CA SER A 978 0.68 6.67 -21.68
C SER A 978 -0.61 6.21 -20.98
N SER A 979 -1.28 5.19 -21.52
CA SER A 979 -2.38 4.52 -20.84
C SER A 979 -1.93 3.43 -19.86
N THR A 980 -0.68 2.97 -19.92
CA THR A 980 -0.18 1.82 -19.17
C THR A 980 0.12 2.14 -17.70
N THR A 981 -0.09 1.17 -16.81
CA THR A 981 0.41 1.21 -15.43
C THR A 981 1.88 0.77 -15.39
N CYS A 982 2.61 1.11 -14.32
CA CYS A 982 4.00 0.63 -14.18
C CYS A 982 4.09 -0.90 -14.13
N SER A 983 3.06 -1.58 -13.64
CA SER A 983 3.02 -3.05 -13.62
C SER A 983 2.91 -3.63 -15.03
N GLN A 984 2.07 -3.03 -15.87
CA GLN A 984 1.97 -3.41 -17.28
C GLN A 984 3.29 -3.13 -18.03
N SER A 985 3.88 -1.96 -17.81
CA SER A 985 5.20 -1.62 -18.37
C SER A 985 6.30 -2.60 -17.94
N TYR A 986 6.25 -3.10 -16.71
CA TYR A 986 7.17 -4.12 -16.21
C TYR A 986 6.98 -5.47 -16.88
N GLU A 987 5.73 -5.93 -17.00
CA GLU A 987 5.38 -7.19 -17.66
C GLU A 987 5.84 -7.18 -19.13
N GLN A 988 5.54 -6.08 -19.83
CA GLN A 988 5.90 -5.83 -21.23
C GLN A 988 7.39 -5.50 -21.43
N ASN A 989 8.17 -5.37 -20.33
CA ASN A 989 9.58 -5.01 -20.36
C ASN A 989 9.84 -3.70 -21.12
N GLU A 990 8.92 -2.74 -20.96
CA GLU A 990 9.06 -1.40 -21.52
C GLU A 990 10.28 -0.68 -20.94
N THR A 991 10.61 0.44 -21.57
CA THR A 991 11.73 1.28 -21.14
C THR A 991 11.25 2.65 -20.65
N PHE A 992 11.98 3.22 -19.70
CA PHE A 992 11.77 4.56 -19.21
C PHE A 992 13.08 5.34 -19.20
N ARG A 993 12.97 6.66 -19.08
CA ARG A 993 14.10 7.58 -18.97
C ARG A 993 13.96 8.42 -17.72
N LEU A 994 15.09 8.73 -17.11
CA LEU A 994 15.17 9.66 -16.00
C LEU A 994 15.41 11.07 -16.55
N SER A 995 14.74 12.07 -15.98
CA SER A 995 14.85 13.46 -16.43
C SER A 995 16.22 14.09 -16.21
N ASN A 996 17.05 13.49 -15.36
CA ASN A 996 18.38 13.95 -14.96
C ASN A 996 19.53 13.20 -15.64
N GLU A 997 19.23 12.31 -16.60
CA GLU A 997 20.22 11.58 -17.38
C GLU A 997 20.25 12.07 -18.84
N ASP A 998 21.32 11.72 -19.56
CA ASP A 998 21.45 12.00 -20.98
C ASP A 998 20.29 11.35 -21.77
N GLU A 999 19.80 12.01 -22.81
CA GLU A 999 18.61 11.57 -23.58
C GLU A 999 18.80 10.19 -24.23
N ASN A 1000 20.05 9.73 -24.34
CA ASN A 1000 20.43 8.43 -24.87
C ASN A 1000 20.40 7.30 -23.82
N VAL A 1001 20.27 7.62 -22.54
CA VAL A 1001 20.20 6.61 -21.47
C VAL A 1001 18.75 6.18 -21.28
N SER A 1002 18.51 4.88 -21.32
CA SER A 1002 17.19 4.28 -21.18
C SER A 1002 17.29 3.06 -20.28
N HIS A 1003 16.41 2.99 -19.28
CA HIS A 1003 16.33 1.89 -18.33
C HIS A 1003 15.16 0.99 -18.67
N LYS A 1004 15.25 -0.29 -18.31
CA LYS A 1004 14.12 -1.23 -18.43
C LYS A 1004 13.31 -1.22 -17.15
N TYR A 1005 11.98 -1.31 -17.25
CA TYR A 1005 11.13 -1.48 -16.07
C TYR A 1005 11.51 -2.75 -15.28
N ARG A 1006 12.05 -3.80 -15.92
CA ARG A 1006 12.55 -5.00 -15.21
C ARG A 1006 13.77 -4.77 -14.31
N ASP A 1007 14.42 -3.62 -14.45
CA ASP A 1007 15.53 -3.20 -13.60
C ASP A 1007 15.09 -2.09 -12.63
N TYR A 1008 13.79 -1.86 -12.43
CA TYR A 1008 13.27 -0.75 -11.62
C TYR A 1008 13.85 -0.72 -10.20
N ALA A 1009 13.87 -1.85 -9.49
CA ALA A 1009 14.44 -1.90 -8.13
C ALA A 1009 15.96 -1.64 -8.10
N LYS A 1010 16.68 -1.89 -9.20
CA LYS A 1010 18.11 -1.58 -9.32
C LYS A 1010 18.35 -0.10 -9.60
N VAL A 1011 17.48 0.52 -10.38
CA VAL A 1011 17.54 1.95 -10.71
C VAL A 1011 17.11 2.79 -9.50
N PHE A 1012 16.04 2.37 -8.82
CA PHE A 1012 15.50 3.04 -7.64
C PHE A 1012 15.72 2.19 -6.39
N ASN A 1013 16.92 2.30 -5.81
CA ASN A 1013 17.26 1.59 -4.57
C ASN A 1013 16.23 1.85 -3.46
N GLY A 1014 15.82 0.79 -2.76
CA GLY A 1014 14.79 0.86 -1.71
C GLY A 1014 13.35 0.75 -2.22
N TRP A 1015 13.14 0.50 -3.52
CA TRP A 1015 11.85 0.18 -4.12
C TRP A 1015 11.77 -1.28 -4.55
N LYS A 1016 10.57 -1.86 -4.52
CA LYS A 1016 10.29 -3.13 -5.19
C LYS A 1016 10.07 -2.91 -6.68
N ASP A 1017 10.24 -3.98 -7.44
CA ASP A 1017 9.77 -4.03 -8.82
C ASP A 1017 8.25 -3.82 -8.86
N PRO A 1018 7.73 -3.00 -9.78
CA PRO A 1018 6.31 -2.69 -9.87
C PRO A 1018 5.54 -3.91 -10.39
N ARG A 1019 5.13 -4.80 -9.47
CA ARG A 1019 4.44 -6.07 -9.80
C ARG A 1019 3.01 -6.13 -9.28
N ILE A 1020 2.58 -5.15 -8.50
CA ILE A 1020 1.19 -5.04 -8.03
C ILE A 1020 0.33 -4.60 -9.21
N ASN A 1021 -0.44 -5.55 -9.74
CA ASN A 1021 -1.38 -5.34 -10.84
C ASN A 1021 -2.83 -5.29 -10.33
N GLU A 1022 -3.10 -4.36 -9.41
CA GLU A 1022 -4.47 -4.10 -8.92
C GLU A 1022 -5.07 -2.91 -9.69
N GLU A 1023 -6.32 -3.06 -10.15
CA GLU A 1023 -7.03 -2.00 -10.87
C GLU A 1023 -7.37 -0.81 -9.95
N LEU A 1024 -7.32 0.40 -10.50
CA LEU A 1024 -7.78 1.61 -9.84
C LEU A 1024 -8.85 2.29 -10.70
N PRO A 1025 -10.12 1.82 -10.65
CA PRO A 1025 -11.18 2.21 -11.59
C PRO A 1025 -11.39 3.72 -11.71
N LEU A 1026 -11.24 4.47 -10.62
CA LEU A 1026 -11.34 5.93 -10.66
C LEU A 1026 -10.18 6.58 -11.43
N ARG A 1027 -8.96 6.07 -11.26
CA ARG A 1027 -7.76 6.65 -11.91
C ARG A 1027 -7.78 6.39 -13.41
N GLU A 1028 -8.22 5.18 -13.78
CA GLU A 1028 -8.55 4.80 -15.15
C GLU A 1028 -9.62 5.72 -15.75
N TYR A 1029 -10.74 5.90 -15.04
CA TYR A 1029 -11.80 6.83 -15.46
C TYR A 1029 -11.29 8.26 -15.65
N ILE A 1030 -10.45 8.76 -14.75
CA ILE A 1030 -9.92 10.13 -14.85
C ILE A 1030 -9.06 10.28 -16.10
N LEU A 1031 -8.17 9.31 -16.39
CA LEU A 1031 -7.36 9.34 -17.61
C LEU A 1031 -8.22 9.28 -18.86
N ALA A 1032 -9.29 8.48 -18.87
CA ALA A 1032 -10.20 8.35 -20.01
C ALA A 1032 -11.05 9.61 -20.24
N LYS A 1033 -11.64 10.14 -19.17
CA LYS A 1033 -12.63 11.22 -19.28
C LYS A 1033 -11.98 12.60 -19.43
N TYR A 1034 -10.84 12.82 -18.78
CA TYR A 1034 -10.14 14.11 -18.70
C TYR A 1034 -8.79 14.07 -19.43
N ASN A 1035 -8.69 13.24 -20.48
CA ASN A 1035 -7.44 13.01 -21.21
C ASN A 1035 -6.83 14.30 -21.77
N GLU A 1036 -7.68 15.13 -22.37
CA GLU A 1036 -7.33 16.45 -22.90
C GLU A 1036 -6.85 17.40 -21.80
N ASP A 1037 -7.56 17.45 -20.66
CA ASP A 1037 -7.18 18.33 -19.54
C ASP A 1037 -5.82 17.93 -18.95
N ILE A 1038 -5.54 16.63 -18.86
CA ILE A 1038 -4.24 16.09 -18.41
C ILE A 1038 -3.16 16.47 -19.42
N ALA A 1039 -3.41 16.28 -20.72
CA ALA A 1039 -2.46 16.62 -21.77
C ALA A 1039 -2.12 18.12 -21.75
N GLN A 1040 -3.14 18.97 -21.64
CA GLN A 1040 -2.99 20.42 -21.51
C GLN A 1040 -2.16 20.79 -20.27
N LYS A 1041 -2.43 20.17 -19.11
CA LYS A 1041 -1.70 20.42 -17.86
C LYS A 1041 -0.20 20.18 -17.99
N TYR A 1042 0.19 19.13 -18.70
CA TYR A 1042 1.59 18.75 -18.86
C TYR A 1042 2.24 19.29 -20.14
N GLY A 1043 1.49 19.98 -21.01
CA GLY A 1043 1.99 20.44 -22.31
C GLY A 1043 2.29 19.29 -23.27
N LEU A 1044 1.51 18.22 -23.17
CA LEU A 1044 1.66 16.97 -23.91
C LEU A 1044 0.49 16.78 -24.88
N LYS A 1045 0.53 15.71 -25.68
CA LYS A 1045 -0.60 15.28 -26.49
C LYS A 1045 -1.48 14.27 -25.74
N PRO A 1046 -2.79 14.29 -25.99
CA PRO A 1046 -3.71 13.25 -25.51
C PRO A 1046 -3.20 11.84 -25.83
N CYS A 1047 -3.54 10.88 -24.98
CA CYS A 1047 -3.34 9.47 -25.26
C CYS A 1047 -4.24 9.08 -26.44
N PRO A 1048 -3.70 8.64 -27.59
CA PRO A 1048 -4.51 8.33 -28.77
C PRO A 1048 -5.37 7.09 -28.56
N GLU A 1049 -4.89 6.12 -27.78
CA GLU A 1049 -5.55 4.83 -27.55
C GLU A 1049 -5.75 4.59 -26.06
N ILE A 1050 -6.90 5.05 -25.57
CA ILE A 1050 -7.33 4.78 -24.19
C ILE A 1050 -8.03 3.41 -24.16
N PRO A 1051 -7.61 2.50 -23.26
CA PRO A 1051 -8.25 1.22 -23.09
C PRO A 1051 -9.77 1.37 -22.89
N PRO A 1052 -10.62 0.64 -23.65
CA PRO A 1052 -12.07 0.79 -23.56
C PRO A 1052 -12.64 0.52 -22.15
N ASN A 1053 -11.94 -0.24 -21.32
CA ASN A 1053 -12.32 -0.52 -19.93
C ASN A 1053 -12.14 0.67 -18.98
N TYR A 1054 -11.49 1.75 -19.42
CA TYR A 1054 -11.34 2.96 -18.60
C TYR A 1054 -12.59 3.85 -18.65
N PHE A 1055 -13.45 3.69 -19.66
CA PHE A 1055 -14.70 4.45 -19.82
C PHE A 1055 -15.85 3.89 -18.95
N ARG A 1056 -15.61 3.77 -17.64
CA ARG A 1056 -16.62 3.29 -16.68
C ARG A 1056 -17.58 4.41 -16.25
N ASP A 1057 -18.73 4.03 -15.69
CA ASP A 1057 -19.65 5.00 -15.09
C ASP A 1057 -19.19 5.44 -13.69
N LEU A 1058 -19.06 6.75 -13.48
CA LEU A 1058 -18.58 7.33 -12.21
C LEU A 1058 -19.49 6.98 -11.01
N SER A 1059 -20.80 6.82 -11.24
CA SER A 1059 -21.74 6.48 -10.18
C SER A 1059 -21.62 5.01 -9.76
N THR A 1060 -21.31 4.12 -10.70
CA THR A 1060 -20.97 2.71 -10.44
C THR A 1060 -19.71 2.59 -9.61
N ILE A 1061 -18.63 3.30 -10.00
CA ILE A 1061 -17.37 3.34 -9.22
C ILE A 1061 -17.64 3.82 -7.79
N LYS A 1062 -18.38 4.93 -7.62
CA LYS A 1062 -18.69 5.47 -6.29
C LYS A 1062 -19.43 4.45 -5.41
N ARG A 1063 -20.42 3.75 -5.99
CA ARG A 1063 -21.22 2.76 -5.27
C ARG A 1063 -20.39 1.54 -4.87
N GLN A 1064 -19.49 1.09 -5.74
CA GLN A 1064 -18.57 0.00 -5.45
C GLN A 1064 -17.66 0.36 -4.27
N LEU A 1065 -16.97 1.50 -4.34
CA LEU A 1065 -16.06 1.96 -3.27
C LEU A 1065 -16.80 2.10 -1.93
N GLN A 1066 -18.02 2.65 -1.92
CA GLN A 1066 -18.82 2.78 -0.70
C GLN A 1066 -19.20 1.42 -0.09
N ARG A 1067 -19.52 0.42 -0.91
CA ARG A 1067 -19.83 -0.94 -0.45
C ARG A 1067 -18.60 -1.64 0.11
N GLU A 1068 -17.47 -1.51 -0.56
CA GLU A 1068 -16.19 -2.10 -0.13
C GLU A 1068 -15.67 -1.50 1.18
N ILE A 1069 -16.05 -0.26 1.51
CA ILE A 1069 -15.72 0.37 2.80
C ILE A 1069 -16.66 -0.11 3.92
N GLN A 1070 -17.91 -0.47 3.59
CA GLN A 1070 -18.91 -0.92 4.56
C GLN A 1070 -18.77 -2.40 4.94
N ASN A 1071 -18.22 -3.21 4.04
CA ASN A 1071 -17.94 -4.64 4.23
C ASN A 1071 -16.53 -4.87 4.78
#